data_AF-A0A0A1W5K7-F1
#
_entry.id   AF-A0A0A1W5K7-F1
#
_cell.length_a   1.000
_cell.length_b   1.000
_cell.length_c   1.000
_cell.angle_alpha   90.00
_cell.angle_beta   90.00
_cell.angle_gamma   90.00
#
_symmetry.space_group_name_H-M   'P 1'
#
loop_
_entity.id
_entity.type
_entity.pdbx_description
1 polymer ?
#
loop_
_entity_poly.entity_id
_entity_poly.type
_entity_poly.pdbx_seq_one_letter_code
_entity_poly.pdbx_strand_id
1 'polypeptide(L)'
;MTVAKLPRVNEYQGVAGPMAFAIKFQFLASADISVSLRDPAGVEQAPSAGAFIISGGNGATGQVSFTGSTAGYTVVIRGRTEISQKTEYPYGNNFPSANHERAVDRAAMIDQEQQDQIDETKRRALMVPAGSDVGDIRPEPQTVIAFDDNRVPYPRPIGSFPVGPSGPANSTFTQLAQLKAADPTNGSFIRADATNPGTYTLVQGDFSADANDLDVVALAGVPTNQAAAVQDTSLYVPTFDKLSRTIVGQAYDAIETGGYDTKGIGGGRYNRLTGAGPFIATRWRRQSRNGQWFEKDERVTDVTHFGAKGDGSDSTAAMLAAFAWLNEREGRTLNVPRGSFVFSQDLRVTSHFASIIGEGKSASMLSGRQGAKIVLGTAIITGYEPDGRPIRTADGKVLFPRLHGIGVKPDGATSQKCIYLENCDNALLSELDVGPFSISNNAIVDGISTNWVQWTSLEHVFTNVNNFALDINLKWETDENEDHFFINACQLYIGKQPSIGAIPACIRILREPNRSAPFWNFHIFGRTHFLGWKAADNPVPGGPIDTSGIQLQSPNDGGIHGTLAGFSIDECFFEDVTYPIDMKRKLGDGANEGCSLKVSNTTFMRGAIAIWGRDSTKQFVALDGCEFVDMSAVVEKVTLNAGNRNRRHNTPIFDTEGFFGKHRYVYLDSMEGVTWYAEGVATVTSGATEVSISYALSAQYGYEVVTDLLVPNWATSVGMDNPTPTSATIRFGTAAPTGARVRWRVKIS
;
A
#
# COMPACT_ATOMS: atom_id res chain seq x y z
N MET A 1 13.64 18.24 -34.89
CA MET A 1 14.69 17.40 -34.30
C MET A 1 15.97 17.60 -35.08
N THR A 2 17.03 18.10 -34.45
CA THR A 2 18.29 18.49 -35.12
C THR A 2 19.52 17.73 -34.64
N VAL A 3 19.36 16.88 -33.62
CA VAL A 3 20.46 16.13 -33.01
C VAL A 3 20.82 14.89 -33.83
N ALA A 4 22.08 14.80 -34.26
CA ALA A 4 22.61 13.65 -34.98
C ALA A 4 22.83 12.43 -34.06
N LYS A 5 22.77 11.21 -34.63
CA LYS A 5 23.05 9.96 -33.91
C LYS A 5 24.57 9.74 -33.78
N LEU A 6 25.18 10.32 -32.76
CA LEU A 6 26.59 10.10 -32.40
C LEU A 6 26.69 9.56 -30.97
N PRO A 7 27.63 8.62 -30.67
CA PRO A 7 27.97 8.28 -29.30
C PRO A 7 28.33 9.54 -28.50
N ARG A 8 27.78 9.71 -27.30
CA ARG A 8 27.97 10.94 -26.50
C ARG A 8 29.14 10.79 -25.54
N VAL A 9 30.20 10.12 -26.01
CA VAL A 9 31.43 9.85 -25.28
C VAL A 9 32.63 10.16 -26.17
N ASN A 10 33.54 11.00 -25.68
CA ASN A 10 34.82 11.28 -26.30
C ASN A 10 35.96 10.86 -25.36
N GLU A 11 36.92 10.12 -25.88
CA GLU A 11 38.15 9.76 -25.15
C GLU A 11 39.38 10.38 -25.83
N TYR A 12 40.27 10.94 -25.02
CA TYR A 12 41.52 11.56 -25.46
C TYR A 12 42.68 11.11 -24.59
N GLN A 13 43.85 10.90 -25.21
CA GLN A 13 45.09 10.73 -24.45
C GLN A 13 45.47 12.06 -23.79
N GLY A 14 45.71 12.03 -22.48
CA GLY A 14 46.11 13.20 -21.72
C GLY A 14 47.49 13.70 -22.13
N VAL A 15 47.71 15.01 -22.00
CA VAL A 15 48.94 15.67 -22.43
C VAL A 15 49.57 16.48 -21.29
N ALA A 16 50.88 16.73 -21.42
CA ALA A 16 51.59 17.58 -20.48
C ALA A 16 51.24 19.06 -20.70
N GLY A 17 50.88 19.77 -19.63
CA GLY A 17 50.51 21.18 -19.66
C GLY A 17 49.02 21.45 -20.01
N PRO A 18 48.63 22.73 -20.12
CA PRO A 18 47.25 23.13 -20.47
C PRO A 18 46.87 22.64 -21.87
N MET A 19 45.64 22.15 -22.04
CA MET A 19 45.16 21.60 -23.31
C MET A 19 43.64 21.72 -23.45
N ALA A 20 43.16 21.82 -24.69
CA ALA A 20 41.75 21.75 -25.02
C ALA A 20 41.41 20.45 -25.77
N PHE A 21 40.33 19.80 -25.37
CA PHE A 21 39.80 18.59 -25.97
C PHE A 21 38.41 18.88 -26.55
N ALA A 22 38.21 18.57 -27.83
CA ALA A 22 36.94 18.84 -28.49
C ALA A 22 35.79 17.97 -27.97
N ILE A 23 34.60 18.53 -27.87
CA ILE A 23 33.35 17.80 -27.66
C ILE A 23 32.75 17.59 -29.04
N LYS A 24 32.67 16.33 -29.49
CA LYS A 24 32.28 15.97 -30.88
C LYS A 24 30.76 15.82 -31.05
N PHE A 25 30.01 15.88 -29.96
CA PHE A 25 28.55 15.82 -29.93
C PHE A 25 27.96 17.15 -29.45
N GLN A 26 26.70 17.41 -29.84
CA GLN A 26 25.98 18.62 -29.45
C GLN A 26 25.51 18.55 -28.00
N PHE A 27 25.49 19.68 -27.28
CA PHE A 27 24.95 19.78 -25.92
C PHE A 27 24.27 21.13 -25.69
N LEU A 28 23.40 21.22 -24.67
CA LEU A 28 22.59 22.41 -24.43
C LEU A 28 23.26 23.38 -23.45
N ALA A 29 23.80 22.88 -22.35
CA ALA A 29 24.50 23.66 -21.33
C ALA A 29 25.76 22.93 -20.84
N SER A 30 26.74 23.68 -20.29
CA SER A 30 27.96 23.08 -19.71
C SER A 30 27.68 22.08 -18.58
N ALA A 31 26.56 22.25 -17.86
CA ALA A 31 26.11 21.31 -16.84
C ALA A 31 25.70 19.93 -17.40
N ASP A 32 25.41 19.84 -18.71
CA ASP A 32 25.08 18.59 -19.37
C ASP A 32 26.33 17.78 -19.79
N ILE A 33 27.53 18.19 -19.34
CA ILE A 33 28.80 17.53 -19.66
C ILE A 33 29.47 17.04 -18.37
N SER A 34 29.90 15.79 -18.39
CA SER A 34 30.71 15.17 -17.34
C SER A 34 32.11 14.88 -17.87
N VAL A 35 33.13 15.20 -17.06
CA VAL A 35 34.54 14.95 -17.38
C VAL A 35 35.15 14.08 -16.29
N SER A 36 35.91 13.07 -16.69
CA SER A 36 36.64 12.16 -15.80
C SER A 36 38.04 11.89 -16.34
N LEU A 37 38.97 11.57 -15.44
CA LEU A 37 40.32 11.12 -15.77
C LEU A 37 40.39 9.63 -15.46
N ARG A 38 40.73 8.81 -16.47
CA ARG A 38 40.95 7.37 -16.31
C ARG A 38 42.44 7.10 -16.21
N ASP A 39 42.88 6.47 -15.12
CA ASP A 39 44.29 6.12 -14.92
C ASP A 39 44.71 4.89 -15.77
N PRO A 40 46.01 4.52 -15.80
CA PRO A 40 46.47 3.34 -16.53
C PRO A 40 45.94 2.00 -15.98
N ALA A 41 45.44 1.98 -14.74
CA ALA A 41 44.78 0.82 -14.15
C ALA A 41 43.28 0.73 -14.51
N GLY A 42 42.75 1.72 -15.25
CA GLY A 42 41.37 1.78 -15.71
C GLY A 42 40.41 2.42 -14.70
N VAL A 43 40.91 2.99 -13.60
CA VAL A 43 40.08 3.65 -12.57
C VAL A 43 39.74 5.06 -13.03
N GLU A 44 38.44 5.37 -13.11
CA GLU A 44 37.96 6.72 -13.40
C GLU A 44 37.77 7.54 -12.13
N GLN A 45 38.32 8.75 -12.14
CA GLN A 45 38.19 9.72 -11.06
C GLN A 45 37.74 11.08 -11.60
N ALA A 46 37.02 11.85 -10.78
CA ALA A 46 36.66 13.22 -11.11
C ALA A 46 37.92 14.10 -11.09
N PRO A 47 38.11 15.02 -12.07
CA PRO A 47 39.15 16.04 -11.96
C PRO A 47 38.93 16.89 -10.72
N SER A 48 40.00 17.43 -10.16
CA SER A 48 39.89 18.40 -9.06
C SER A 48 38.99 19.58 -9.45
N ALA A 49 38.23 20.10 -8.48
CA ALA A 49 37.33 21.23 -8.73
C ALA A 49 38.09 22.41 -9.36
N GLY A 50 37.55 22.96 -10.45
CA GLY A 50 38.18 24.06 -11.20
C GLY A 50 39.33 23.67 -12.13
N ALA A 51 39.64 22.39 -12.30
CA ALA A 51 40.73 21.93 -13.18
C ALA A 51 40.45 22.13 -14.68
N PHE A 52 39.18 22.34 -15.07
CA PHE A 52 38.78 22.52 -16.45
C PHE A 52 37.61 23.51 -16.60
N ILE A 53 37.45 24.03 -17.81
CA ILE A 53 36.34 24.88 -18.24
C ILE A 53 35.70 24.26 -19.48
N ILE A 54 34.38 24.29 -19.57
CA ILE A 54 33.61 23.87 -20.76
C ILE A 54 33.14 25.12 -21.51
N SER A 55 33.39 25.17 -22.82
CA SER A 55 32.86 26.19 -23.72
C SER A 55 32.10 25.59 -24.90
N GLY A 56 31.21 26.37 -25.52
CA GLY A 56 30.29 25.90 -26.57
C GLY A 56 28.88 25.63 -26.04
N GLY A 57 28.15 24.72 -26.69
CA GLY A 57 26.81 24.30 -26.29
C GLY A 57 25.68 25.03 -27.05
N ASN A 58 24.52 25.20 -26.41
CA ASN A 58 23.31 25.77 -27.02
C ASN A 58 22.87 25.04 -28.31
N GLY A 59 23.02 23.71 -28.35
CA GLY A 59 22.71 22.89 -29.53
C GLY A 59 23.87 22.75 -30.52
N ALA A 60 25.04 23.32 -30.22
CA ALA A 60 26.28 23.11 -30.97
C ALA A 60 27.28 22.23 -30.20
N THR A 61 28.40 21.89 -30.86
CA THR A 61 29.57 21.25 -30.25
C THR A 61 30.34 22.25 -29.36
N GLY A 62 31.42 21.78 -28.71
CA GLY A 62 32.20 22.62 -27.81
C GLY A 62 33.58 22.03 -27.50
N GLN A 63 34.16 22.42 -26.37
CA GLN A 63 35.46 21.92 -25.91
C GLN A 63 35.58 21.95 -24.38
N VAL A 64 36.40 21.04 -23.86
CA VAL A 64 36.86 21.00 -22.46
C VAL A 64 38.32 21.47 -22.43
N SER A 65 38.59 22.58 -21.75
CA SER A 65 39.93 23.14 -21.61
C SER A 65 40.46 22.92 -20.19
N PHE A 66 41.56 22.19 -20.05
CA PHE A 66 42.26 21.99 -18.78
C PHE A 66 43.31 23.09 -18.56
N THR A 67 43.40 23.58 -17.32
CA THR A 67 44.41 24.57 -16.90
C THR A 67 45.70 23.91 -16.41
N GLY A 68 45.64 22.63 -16.01
CA GLY A 68 46.77 21.82 -15.58
C GLY A 68 47.08 20.63 -16.51
N SER A 69 48.15 19.91 -16.21
CA SER A 69 48.55 18.70 -16.95
C SER A 69 47.53 17.57 -16.78
N THR A 70 47.24 16.86 -17.87
CA THR A 70 46.44 15.62 -17.88
C THR A 70 47.29 14.39 -18.22
N ALA A 71 48.61 14.57 -18.34
CA ALA A 71 49.55 13.49 -18.68
C ALA A 71 49.44 12.31 -17.70
N GLY A 72 49.50 11.10 -18.25
CA GLY A 72 49.35 9.85 -17.50
C GLY A 72 47.91 9.37 -17.36
N TYR A 73 46.91 10.15 -17.82
CA TYR A 73 45.50 9.77 -17.82
C TYR A 73 44.91 9.75 -19.22
N THR A 74 43.82 9.00 -19.40
CA THR A 74 42.88 9.19 -20.52
C THR A 74 41.78 10.13 -20.06
N VAL A 75 41.57 11.24 -20.78
CA VAL A 75 40.49 12.19 -20.52
C VAL A 75 39.21 11.66 -21.17
N VAL A 76 38.17 11.43 -20.37
CA VAL A 76 36.88 10.91 -20.83
C VAL A 76 35.81 11.98 -20.62
N ILE A 77 35.16 12.39 -21.71
CA ILE A 77 34.13 13.43 -21.73
C ILE A 77 32.81 12.79 -22.15
N ARG A 78 31.75 12.94 -21.34
CA ARG A 78 30.44 12.32 -21.53
C ARG A 78 29.32 13.35 -21.54
N GLY A 79 28.28 13.12 -22.33
CA GLY A 79 26.97 13.75 -22.15
C GLY A 79 26.30 13.22 -20.88
N ARG A 80 25.73 14.13 -20.08
CA ARG A 80 25.02 13.81 -18.83
C ARG A 80 23.91 14.84 -18.58
N THR A 81 22.96 14.89 -19.50
CA THR A 81 21.80 15.77 -19.48
C THR A 81 20.89 15.39 -18.31
N GLU A 82 20.48 16.38 -17.50
CA GLU A 82 19.54 16.15 -16.40
C GLU A 82 18.19 15.65 -16.94
N ILE A 83 17.76 14.47 -16.47
CA ILE A 83 16.48 13.83 -16.80
C ILE A 83 15.35 14.58 -16.09
N SER A 84 14.87 15.65 -16.72
CA SER A 84 13.74 16.46 -16.22
C SER A 84 12.93 17.04 -17.37
N GLN A 85 11.61 17.16 -17.16
CA GLN A 85 10.69 17.79 -18.10
C GLN A 85 10.24 19.15 -17.55
N LYS A 86 10.91 20.22 -18.00
CA LYS A 86 10.69 21.59 -17.51
C LYS A 86 9.88 22.46 -18.49
N THR A 87 9.42 21.92 -19.62
CA THR A 87 8.76 22.70 -20.68
C THR A 87 7.28 22.91 -20.38
N GLU A 88 6.90 24.15 -20.13
CA GLU A 88 5.52 24.59 -19.97
C GLU A 88 4.98 25.18 -21.29
N TYR A 89 3.73 24.85 -21.65
CA TYR A 89 3.04 25.43 -22.80
C TYR A 89 1.96 26.39 -22.32
N PRO A 90 2.11 27.71 -22.55
CA PRO A 90 1.11 28.68 -22.10
C PRO A 90 -0.18 28.54 -22.91
N TYR A 91 -1.31 28.39 -22.21
CA TYR A 91 -2.63 28.29 -22.82
C TYR A 91 -3.02 29.62 -23.50
N GLY A 92 -3.55 29.54 -24.72
CA GLY A 92 -4.07 30.70 -25.47
C GLY A 92 -3.06 31.48 -26.31
N ASN A 93 -1.78 31.08 -26.34
CA ASN A 93 -0.74 31.68 -27.20
C ASN A 93 -0.43 30.81 -28.43
N ASN A 94 0.24 31.41 -29.43
CA ASN A 94 0.80 30.65 -30.55
C ASN A 94 1.74 29.55 -30.06
N PHE A 95 1.68 28.38 -30.69
CA PHE A 95 2.51 27.24 -30.34
C PHE A 95 4.01 27.61 -30.41
N PRO A 96 4.78 27.50 -29.30
CA PRO A 96 6.17 27.90 -29.27
C PRO A 96 7.05 26.79 -29.88
N SER A 97 7.04 26.68 -31.21
CA SER A 97 7.73 25.61 -31.95
C SER A 97 9.21 25.49 -31.60
N ALA A 98 9.93 26.60 -31.43
CA ALA A 98 11.34 26.58 -31.04
C ALA A 98 11.59 25.99 -29.64
N ASN A 99 10.71 26.28 -28.68
CA ASN A 99 10.80 25.71 -27.32
C ASN A 99 10.44 24.23 -27.34
N HIS A 100 9.43 23.87 -28.13
CA HIS A 100 9.04 22.48 -28.32
C HIS A 100 10.17 21.67 -28.97
N GLU A 101 10.77 22.16 -30.05
CA GLU A 101 11.90 21.51 -30.72
C GLU A 101 13.09 21.34 -29.78
N ARG A 102 13.41 22.35 -28.96
CA ARG A 102 14.47 22.24 -27.96
C ARG A 102 14.18 21.20 -26.88
N ALA A 103 12.91 21.04 -26.50
CA ALA A 103 12.48 20.01 -25.56
C ALA A 103 12.61 18.60 -26.18
N VAL A 104 12.22 18.45 -27.44
CA VAL A 104 12.40 17.20 -28.20
C VAL A 104 13.88 16.85 -28.38
N ASP A 105 14.72 17.82 -28.72
CA ASP A 105 16.17 17.62 -28.86
C ASP A 105 16.80 17.22 -27.51
N ARG A 106 16.35 17.80 -26.39
CA ARG A 106 16.77 17.37 -25.04
C ARG A 106 16.40 15.92 -24.76
N ALA A 107 15.16 15.53 -25.07
CA ALA A 107 14.71 14.15 -24.89
C ALA A 107 15.52 13.15 -25.71
N ALA A 108 15.85 13.50 -26.97
CA ALA A 108 16.72 12.69 -27.82
C ALA A 108 18.15 12.56 -27.27
N MET A 109 18.72 13.63 -26.68
CA MET A 109 20.02 13.56 -26.01
C MET A 109 20.00 12.63 -24.79
N ILE A 110 18.94 12.68 -23.98
CA ILE A 110 18.76 11.77 -22.84
C ILE A 110 18.69 10.31 -23.30
N ASP A 111 17.93 10.03 -24.36
CA ASP A 111 17.79 8.68 -24.91
C ASP A 111 19.14 8.12 -25.42
N GLN A 112 19.93 8.95 -26.12
CA GLN A 112 21.29 8.58 -26.54
C GLN A 112 22.21 8.27 -25.35
N GLU A 113 22.14 9.07 -24.28
CA GLU A 113 22.93 8.87 -23.06
C GLU A 113 22.49 7.62 -22.29
N GLN A 114 21.19 7.31 -22.25
CA GLN A 114 20.67 6.07 -21.67
C GLN A 114 21.15 4.85 -22.46
N GLN A 115 21.14 4.91 -23.80
CA GLN A 115 21.67 3.85 -24.65
C GLN A 115 23.17 3.61 -24.40
N ASP A 116 23.97 4.68 -24.26
CA ASP A 116 25.40 4.58 -23.92
C ASP A 116 25.61 3.92 -22.53
N GLN A 117 24.81 4.28 -21.53
CA GLN A 117 24.85 3.69 -20.18
C GLN A 117 24.44 2.20 -20.17
N ILE A 118 23.44 1.84 -20.96
CA ILE A 118 23.01 0.46 -21.15
C ILE A 118 24.13 -0.36 -21.81
N ASP A 119 24.73 0.15 -22.88
CA ASP A 119 25.81 -0.56 -23.58
C ASP A 119 27.09 -0.64 -22.73
N GLU A 120 27.35 0.35 -21.86
CA GLU A 120 28.40 0.25 -20.85
C GLU A 120 28.08 -0.81 -19.79
N THR A 121 26.84 -0.86 -19.30
CA THR A 121 26.39 -1.87 -18.35
C THR A 121 26.53 -3.27 -18.95
N LYS A 122 26.14 -3.47 -20.21
CA LYS A 122 26.30 -4.75 -20.93
C LYS A 122 27.76 -5.23 -20.98
N ARG A 123 28.73 -4.31 -21.00
CA ARG A 123 30.16 -4.66 -21.00
C ARG A 123 30.69 -5.04 -19.62
N ARG A 124 30.05 -4.57 -18.54
CA ARG A 124 30.51 -4.74 -17.15
C ARG A 124 29.61 -5.65 -16.31
N ALA A 125 28.48 -6.11 -16.86
CA ALA A 125 27.52 -7.00 -16.21
C ALA A 125 27.51 -8.38 -16.86
N LEU A 126 27.08 -9.39 -16.09
CA LEU A 126 26.78 -10.71 -16.63
C LEU A 126 25.49 -10.61 -17.46
N MET A 127 25.61 -10.88 -18.76
CA MET A 127 24.47 -10.86 -19.69
C MET A 127 23.95 -12.28 -19.93
N VAL A 128 22.64 -12.42 -20.03
CA VAL A 128 21.94 -13.69 -20.27
C VAL A 128 21.22 -13.62 -21.62
N PRO A 129 21.05 -14.73 -22.36
CA PRO A 129 20.38 -14.73 -23.66
C PRO A 129 18.97 -14.10 -23.61
N ALA A 130 18.54 -13.48 -24.71
CA ALA A 130 17.19 -12.91 -24.79
C ALA A 130 16.12 -13.99 -24.58
N GLY A 131 15.15 -13.72 -23.69
CA GLY A 131 14.11 -14.68 -23.29
C GLY A 131 14.53 -15.65 -22.18
N SER A 132 15.76 -15.55 -21.67
CA SER A 132 16.18 -16.24 -20.45
C SER A 132 16.13 -15.30 -19.25
N ASP A 133 15.68 -15.84 -18.11
CA ASP A 133 15.77 -15.22 -16.80
C ASP A 133 16.76 -16.06 -15.97
N VAL A 134 17.66 -15.39 -15.27
CA VAL A 134 18.67 -16.05 -14.42
C VAL A 134 18.31 -15.95 -12.94
N GLY A 135 17.20 -15.28 -12.60
CA GLY A 135 16.80 -15.07 -11.21
C GLY A 135 17.85 -14.33 -10.40
N ASP A 136 17.67 -14.28 -9.09
CA ASP A 136 18.67 -13.70 -8.20
C ASP A 136 19.92 -14.58 -8.14
N ILE A 137 21.05 -14.09 -8.63
CA ILE A 137 22.35 -14.68 -8.34
C ILE A 137 22.72 -14.26 -6.91
N ARG A 138 22.44 -15.13 -5.94
CA ARG A 138 22.80 -14.94 -4.53
C ARG A 138 24.06 -15.75 -4.22
N PRO A 139 25.28 -15.19 -4.41
CA PRO A 139 26.48 -15.87 -3.94
C PRO A 139 26.42 -15.94 -2.42
N GLU A 140 26.24 -17.14 -1.88
CA GLU A 140 26.42 -17.42 -0.46
C GLU A 140 27.92 -17.36 -0.11
N PRO A 141 28.30 -17.10 1.16
CA PRO A 141 29.69 -17.23 1.61
C PRO A 141 30.27 -18.59 1.20
N GLN A 142 31.50 -18.58 0.69
CA GLN A 142 32.17 -19.76 0.13
C GLN A 142 31.45 -20.42 -1.06
N THR A 143 30.73 -19.67 -1.88
CA THR A 143 30.25 -20.16 -3.18
C THR A 143 30.87 -19.40 -4.35
N VAL A 144 30.94 -20.06 -5.50
CA VAL A 144 31.31 -19.49 -6.79
C VAL A 144 30.19 -19.75 -7.78
N ILE A 145 30.02 -18.85 -8.74
CA ILE A 145 29.03 -19.04 -9.81
C ILE A 145 29.52 -20.18 -10.71
N ALA A 146 28.76 -21.25 -10.82
CA ALA A 146 28.98 -22.36 -11.74
C ALA A 146 27.79 -22.50 -12.70
N PHE A 147 27.94 -23.31 -13.75
CA PHE A 147 26.85 -23.67 -14.66
C PHE A 147 26.53 -25.15 -14.49
N ASP A 148 25.24 -25.50 -14.48
CA ASP A 148 24.82 -26.90 -14.45
C ASP A 148 24.93 -27.55 -15.84
N ASP A 149 24.56 -28.83 -15.95
CA ASP A 149 24.60 -29.55 -17.24
C ASP A 149 23.65 -28.94 -18.30
N ASN A 150 22.69 -28.13 -17.86
CA ASN A 150 21.76 -27.38 -18.70
C ASN A 150 22.21 -25.94 -18.97
N ARG A 151 23.42 -25.55 -18.53
CA ARG A 151 24.02 -24.22 -18.67
C ARG A 151 23.29 -23.12 -17.89
N VAL A 152 22.56 -23.48 -16.84
CA VAL A 152 21.93 -22.52 -15.93
C VAL A 152 22.96 -22.12 -14.86
N PRO A 153 23.23 -20.82 -14.66
CA PRO A 153 24.13 -20.36 -13.61
C PRO A 153 23.52 -20.60 -12.22
N TYR A 154 24.30 -21.14 -11.28
CA TYR A 154 23.91 -21.37 -9.89
C TYR A 154 25.09 -21.15 -8.93
N PRO A 155 24.83 -20.74 -7.68
CA PRO A 155 25.87 -20.66 -6.66
C PRO A 155 26.29 -22.08 -6.25
N ARG A 156 27.56 -22.39 -6.45
CA ARG A 156 28.16 -23.69 -6.12
C ARG A 156 29.16 -23.53 -4.98
N PRO A 157 29.09 -24.35 -3.91
CA PRO A 157 30.07 -24.28 -2.83
C PRO A 157 31.51 -24.49 -3.34
N ILE A 158 32.43 -23.65 -2.88
CA ILE A 158 33.87 -23.79 -3.06
C ILE A 158 34.26 -25.16 -2.48
N GLY A 159 34.92 -25.99 -3.30
CA GLY A 159 35.28 -27.36 -2.93
C GLY A 159 34.29 -28.46 -3.36
N SER A 160 33.09 -28.10 -3.85
CA SER A 160 32.11 -29.07 -4.38
C SER A 160 32.27 -29.36 -5.88
N PHE A 161 33.30 -28.82 -6.53
CA PHE A 161 33.63 -29.17 -7.91
C PHE A 161 33.90 -30.68 -7.99
N PRO A 162 33.45 -31.38 -9.06
CA PRO A 162 33.80 -32.77 -9.24
C PRO A 162 35.32 -32.86 -9.15
N VAL A 163 35.81 -33.70 -8.24
CA VAL A 163 37.25 -33.93 -8.10
C VAL A 163 37.71 -34.41 -9.46
N GLY A 164 38.55 -33.61 -10.14
CA GLY A 164 39.29 -34.11 -11.29
C GLY A 164 39.98 -35.42 -10.89
N PRO A 165 40.27 -36.33 -11.85
CA PRO A 165 40.71 -37.69 -11.56
C PRO A 165 41.68 -37.72 -10.38
N SER A 166 41.28 -38.42 -9.31
CA SER A 166 41.98 -38.44 -8.03
C SER A 166 43.44 -38.83 -8.25
N GLY A 167 44.36 -37.91 -7.94
CA GLY A 167 45.74 -38.27 -7.65
C GLY A 167 45.79 -39.28 -6.50
N PRO A 168 46.84 -40.11 -6.42
CA PRO A 168 46.89 -41.27 -5.53
C PRO A 168 46.63 -40.88 -4.06
N ALA A 169 45.70 -41.60 -3.42
CA ALA A 169 45.36 -41.45 -2.02
C ALA A 169 46.58 -41.79 -1.13
N ASN A 170 46.75 -41.04 -0.03
CA ASN A 170 47.82 -41.14 0.97
C ASN A 170 49.17 -40.52 0.59
N SER A 171 49.14 -39.36 -0.06
CA SER A 171 50.35 -38.59 -0.35
C SER A 171 50.83 -37.77 0.87
N THR A 172 51.27 -38.43 1.93
CA THR A 172 52.02 -37.78 3.02
C THR A 172 53.45 -37.52 2.55
N PHE A 173 53.75 -36.27 2.22
CA PHE A 173 55.11 -35.85 1.87
C PHE A 173 55.81 -35.34 3.13
N THR A 174 56.84 -36.05 3.58
CA THR A 174 57.60 -35.68 4.78
C THR A 174 58.64 -34.58 4.50
N GLN A 175 58.82 -34.20 3.23
CA GLN A 175 59.74 -33.14 2.82
C GLN A 175 59.15 -32.31 1.67
N LEU A 176 59.39 -30.99 1.69
CA LEU A 176 58.95 -30.03 0.66
C LEU A 176 59.39 -30.42 -0.77
N ALA A 177 60.53 -31.09 -0.90
CA ALA A 177 61.04 -31.57 -2.18
C ALA A 177 60.14 -32.66 -2.82
N GLN A 178 59.51 -33.51 -2.01
CA GLN A 178 58.65 -34.60 -2.49
C GLN A 178 57.27 -34.09 -2.92
N LEU A 179 56.77 -33.05 -2.24
CA LEU A 179 55.56 -32.33 -2.66
C LEU A 179 55.75 -31.63 -4.02
N LYS A 180 56.89 -30.94 -4.21
CA LYS A 180 57.24 -30.28 -5.48
C LYS A 180 57.37 -31.26 -6.65
N ALA A 181 57.77 -32.50 -6.39
CA ALA A 181 57.89 -33.54 -7.41
C ALA A 181 56.53 -34.17 -7.80
N ALA A 182 55.52 -34.10 -6.92
CA ALA A 182 54.20 -34.68 -7.14
C ALA A 182 53.26 -33.80 -7.97
N ASP A 183 53.50 -32.49 -8.00
CA ASP A 183 52.80 -31.54 -8.88
C ASP A 183 53.81 -30.55 -9.51
N PRO A 184 54.54 -30.98 -10.56
CA PRO A 184 55.55 -30.15 -11.23
C PRO A 184 54.94 -29.00 -12.05
N THR A 185 53.62 -28.93 -12.18
CA THR A 185 52.91 -27.92 -12.98
C THR A 185 52.39 -26.74 -12.18
N ASN A 186 52.27 -26.88 -10.86
CA ASN A 186 51.66 -25.87 -9.99
C ASN A 186 52.72 -25.00 -9.30
N GLY A 187 53.48 -24.29 -10.12
CA GLY A 187 54.60 -23.43 -9.68
C GLY A 187 54.21 -22.08 -9.07
N SER A 188 52.94 -21.84 -8.73
CA SER A 188 52.44 -20.46 -8.50
C SER A 188 52.17 -20.06 -7.05
N PHE A 189 52.07 -20.97 -6.07
CA PHE A 189 51.57 -20.58 -4.72
C PHE A 189 52.57 -20.57 -3.57
N ILE A 190 53.88 -20.71 -3.81
CA ILE A 190 54.86 -20.60 -2.71
C ILE A 190 55.99 -19.65 -3.13
N ARG A 191 55.78 -18.34 -2.94
CA ARG A 191 56.91 -17.44 -2.68
C ARG A 191 57.32 -17.64 -1.23
N ALA A 192 58.30 -18.51 -1.02
CA ALA A 192 59.08 -18.48 0.21
C ALA A 192 59.81 -17.14 0.25
N ASP A 193 59.48 -16.27 1.19
CA ASP A 193 60.38 -15.21 1.58
C ASP A 193 61.58 -15.88 2.26
N ALA A 194 62.72 -15.87 1.58
CA ALA A 194 63.95 -16.53 2.03
C ALA A 194 64.64 -15.79 3.19
N THR A 195 64.07 -14.70 3.72
CA THR A 195 64.73 -13.86 4.74
C THR A 195 64.32 -14.15 6.19
N ASN A 196 63.32 -15.00 6.46
CA ASN A 196 62.91 -15.27 7.85
C ASN A 196 62.45 -16.73 8.11
N PRO A 197 63.33 -17.63 8.60
CA PRO A 197 63.03 -19.06 8.75
C PRO A 197 62.27 -19.44 10.04
N GLY A 198 61.60 -18.49 10.71
CA GLY A 198 61.05 -18.68 12.06
C GLY A 198 59.54 -18.89 12.21
N THR A 199 58.73 -18.74 11.15
CA THR A 199 57.26 -18.75 11.28
C THR A 199 56.59 -19.53 10.16
N TYR A 200 56.48 -20.84 10.36
CA TYR A 200 55.56 -21.67 9.59
C TYR A 200 54.39 -22.05 10.50
N THR A 201 53.17 -21.67 10.11
CA THR A 201 51.95 -22.31 10.64
C THR A 201 51.23 -22.95 9.47
N LEU A 202 51.13 -24.28 9.51
CA LEU A 202 50.27 -25.07 8.63
C LEU A 202 48.84 -24.95 9.16
N VAL A 203 47.88 -24.63 8.28
CA VAL A 203 46.45 -24.82 8.58
C VAL A 203 46.06 -26.19 8.03
N GLN A 204 45.82 -27.14 8.92
CA GLN A 204 45.20 -28.42 8.61
C GLN A 204 43.98 -28.57 9.52
N GLY A 205 42.78 -28.55 8.96
CA GLY A 205 41.55 -28.95 9.65
C GLY A 205 41.21 -30.38 9.26
N ASP A 206 41.13 -31.28 10.24
CA ASP A 206 40.49 -32.58 10.11
C ASP A 206 38.97 -32.36 10.25
N PHE A 207 38.19 -32.75 9.24
CA PHE A 207 36.73 -32.63 9.22
C PHE A 207 36.04 -33.94 9.60
N SER A 208 36.65 -34.75 10.48
CA SER A 208 35.98 -35.92 11.04
C SER A 208 35.29 -35.57 12.36
N ALA A 209 33.98 -35.80 12.36
CA ALA A 209 33.03 -35.49 13.41
C ALA A 209 33.49 -35.93 14.82
N ASP A 210 33.79 -34.97 15.69
CA ASP A 210 33.73 -35.18 17.12
C ASP A 210 33.33 -33.91 17.89
N ALA A 211 32.52 -34.09 18.94
CA ALA A 211 31.68 -33.05 19.55
C ALA A 211 32.40 -32.12 20.56
N ASN A 212 33.70 -31.88 20.41
CA ASN A 212 34.51 -31.16 21.42
C ASN A 212 35.48 -30.10 20.86
N ASP A 213 35.37 -29.69 19.60
CA ASP A 213 36.30 -28.68 19.08
C ASP A 213 35.95 -27.25 19.54
N LEU A 214 36.85 -26.73 20.36
CA LEU A 214 36.98 -25.33 20.72
C LEU A 214 37.62 -24.60 19.53
N ASP A 215 36.78 -23.99 18.70
CA ASP A 215 37.25 -23.00 17.73
C ASP A 215 37.83 -21.79 18.47
N VAL A 216 39.16 -21.71 18.53
CA VAL A 216 39.87 -20.51 18.93
C VAL A 216 40.76 -20.07 17.77
N VAL A 217 40.24 -19.17 16.94
CA VAL A 217 41.10 -18.29 16.14
C VAL A 217 41.57 -17.17 17.07
N ALA A 218 42.71 -17.39 17.72
CA ALA A 218 43.48 -16.31 18.31
C ALA A 218 44.71 -16.06 17.44
N LEU A 219 44.67 -15.00 16.62
CA LEU A 219 45.92 -14.42 16.11
C LEU A 219 46.65 -13.78 17.31
N ALA A 220 47.60 -14.51 17.88
CA ALA A 220 48.60 -13.89 18.75
C ALA A 220 49.60 -13.14 17.86
N GLY A 221 49.47 -11.82 17.79
CA GLY A 221 50.50 -10.94 17.23
C GLY A 221 50.19 -10.31 15.86
N VAL A 222 48.97 -9.84 15.61
CA VAL A 222 48.73 -8.92 14.47
C VAL A 222 49.51 -7.62 14.72
N PRO A 223 50.45 -7.22 13.84
CA PRO A 223 51.12 -5.93 13.93
C PRO A 223 50.06 -4.81 13.92
N THR A 224 50.21 -3.82 14.81
CA THR A 224 49.24 -2.72 15.04
C THR A 224 48.89 -1.92 13.77
N ASN A 225 49.68 -2.05 12.71
CA ASN A 225 49.53 -1.43 11.41
C ASN A 225 48.72 -2.26 10.38
N GLN A 226 48.27 -3.48 10.70
CA GLN A 226 47.42 -4.30 9.81
C GLN A 226 46.04 -4.66 10.39
N ALA A 227 45.76 -4.31 11.65
CA ALA A 227 44.46 -4.54 12.29
C ALA A 227 43.29 -3.72 11.67
N ALA A 228 43.59 -2.75 10.80
CA ALA A 228 42.58 -1.91 10.13
C ALA A 228 42.03 -2.52 8.82
N ALA A 229 42.65 -3.56 8.27
CA ALA A 229 42.35 -4.05 6.92
C ALA A 229 41.37 -5.25 6.87
N VAL A 230 40.95 -5.80 8.01
CA VAL A 230 39.94 -6.87 8.10
C VAL A 230 38.86 -6.42 9.09
N GLN A 231 38.08 -5.42 8.70
CA GLN A 231 36.82 -5.09 9.38
C GLN A 231 35.70 -5.89 8.73
N ASP A 232 35.67 -7.20 9.00
CA ASP A 232 34.38 -7.90 8.97
C ASP A 232 33.83 -7.86 10.39
N THR A 233 32.82 -7.01 10.59
CA THR A 233 32.45 -6.45 11.90
C THR A 233 31.51 -7.35 12.72
N SER A 234 31.22 -8.57 12.25
CA SER A 234 30.29 -9.48 12.91
C SER A 234 30.82 -10.92 13.00
N LEU A 235 30.68 -11.52 14.19
CA LEU A 235 31.01 -12.92 14.44
C LEU A 235 29.74 -13.78 14.41
N TYR A 236 29.72 -14.87 13.64
CA TYR A 236 28.60 -15.79 13.62
C TYR A 236 28.57 -16.69 14.87
N VAL A 237 27.42 -16.77 15.53
CA VAL A 237 27.15 -17.66 16.67
C VAL A 237 25.92 -18.52 16.33
N PRO A 238 26.01 -19.86 16.28
CA PRO A 238 24.93 -20.70 15.73
C PRO A 238 23.56 -20.47 16.36
N THR A 239 23.50 -20.21 17.67
CA THR A 239 22.27 -19.85 18.38
C THR A 239 22.54 -18.81 19.46
N PHE A 240 21.52 -18.02 19.80
CA PHE A 240 21.64 -17.05 20.89
C PHE A 240 21.94 -17.70 22.25
N ASP A 241 21.50 -18.95 22.46
CA ASP A 241 21.79 -19.70 23.69
C ASP A 241 23.28 -20.06 23.82
N LYS A 242 23.92 -20.41 22.69
CA LYS A 242 25.36 -20.69 22.61
C LYS A 242 26.25 -19.46 22.80
N LEU A 243 25.71 -18.24 22.75
CA LEU A 243 26.48 -17.02 23.03
C LEU A 243 27.18 -17.08 24.40
N SER A 244 26.48 -17.56 25.43
CA SER A 244 27.00 -17.72 26.80
C SER A 244 28.24 -18.62 26.91
N ARG A 245 28.46 -19.48 25.91
CA ARG A 245 29.60 -20.40 25.82
C ARG A 245 30.67 -19.94 24.84
N THR A 246 30.39 -18.89 24.07
CA THR A 246 31.25 -18.37 23.02
C THR A 246 32.13 -17.24 23.56
N ILE A 247 33.43 -17.25 23.21
CA ILE A 247 34.35 -16.15 23.48
C ILE A 247 34.29 -15.20 22.29
N VAL A 248 33.90 -13.94 22.52
CA VAL A 248 33.82 -12.93 21.44
C VAL A 248 35.01 -11.97 21.57
N GLY A 249 35.84 -11.88 20.54
CA GLY A 249 37.03 -11.02 20.54
C GLY A 249 36.66 -9.53 20.67
N GLN A 250 37.55 -8.72 21.24
CA GLN A 250 37.31 -7.27 21.40
C GLN A 250 37.16 -6.50 20.08
N ALA A 251 37.62 -7.08 18.96
CA ALA A 251 37.48 -6.49 17.63
C ALA A 251 36.05 -6.56 17.06
N TYR A 252 35.15 -7.38 17.63
CA TYR A 252 33.79 -7.52 17.14
C TYR A 252 32.82 -6.62 17.90
N ASP A 253 32.15 -5.74 17.17
CA ASP A 253 31.09 -4.85 17.68
C ASP A 253 29.69 -5.43 17.48
N ALA A 254 29.55 -6.48 16.69
CA ALA A 254 28.31 -7.20 16.50
C ALA A 254 28.54 -8.71 16.41
N ILE A 255 27.48 -9.47 16.62
CA ILE A 255 27.40 -10.89 16.32
C ILE A 255 26.15 -11.14 15.47
N GLU A 256 26.18 -12.18 14.67
CA GLU A 256 24.99 -12.68 13.98
C GLU A 256 24.67 -14.07 14.48
N THR A 257 23.39 -14.34 14.69
CA THR A 257 22.93 -15.66 15.11
C THR A 257 22.05 -16.30 14.06
N GLY A 258 22.37 -17.56 13.72
CA GLY A 258 21.70 -18.27 12.63
C GLY A 258 20.46 -19.04 13.02
N GLY A 259 20.11 -19.12 14.31
CA GLY A 259 18.98 -19.94 14.72
C GLY A 259 18.72 -20.01 16.21
N TYR A 260 17.80 -20.92 16.55
CA TYR A 260 17.21 -21.02 17.86
C TYR A 260 17.37 -22.43 18.41
N ASP A 261 17.89 -22.58 19.62
CA ASP A 261 17.86 -23.87 20.33
C ASP A 261 16.43 -24.18 20.82
N THR A 262 15.59 -23.16 21.00
CA THR A 262 14.16 -23.24 21.32
C THR A 262 13.38 -22.22 20.47
N LYS A 263 12.31 -22.65 19.77
CA LYS A 263 11.49 -21.75 18.93
C LYS A 263 11.16 -20.45 19.69
N GLY A 264 11.41 -19.29 19.07
CA GLY A 264 11.15 -17.98 19.65
C GLY A 264 12.37 -17.21 20.18
N ILE A 265 13.57 -17.81 20.22
CA ILE A 265 14.80 -17.15 20.71
C ILE A 265 15.94 -17.35 19.71
N GLY A 266 16.40 -16.28 19.06
CA GLY A 266 17.82 -16.21 18.75
C GLY A 266 18.30 -16.21 17.31
N GLY A 267 17.51 -15.77 16.31
CA GLY A 267 18.06 -15.37 15.02
C GLY A 267 18.31 -13.86 14.93
N GLY A 268 19.26 -13.45 14.10
CA GLY A 268 19.48 -12.06 13.68
C GLY A 268 20.77 -11.43 14.22
N ARG A 269 20.91 -10.12 13.96
CA ARG A 269 22.08 -9.33 14.38
C ARG A 269 21.92 -8.81 15.81
N TYR A 270 22.99 -8.92 16.59
CA TYR A 270 23.09 -8.40 17.95
C TYR A 270 24.31 -7.50 18.06
N ASN A 271 24.12 -6.30 18.56
CA ASN A 271 25.18 -5.32 18.77
C ASN A 271 25.75 -5.46 20.18
N ARG A 272 27.07 -5.24 20.30
CA ARG A 272 27.77 -5.20 21.57
C ARG A 272 27.33 -3.97 22.36
N LEU A 273 26.98 -4.16 23.63
CA LEU A 273 26.65 -3.06 24.52
C LEU A 273 27.94 -2.41 25.03
N THR A 274 28.08 -1.11 24.76
CA THR A 274 29.19 -0.28 25.23
C THR A 274 28.67 0.71 26.27
N GLY A 275 29.08 0.56 27.53
CA GLY A 275 28.66 1.47 28.60
C GLY A 275 28.98 0.93 30.01
N ALA A 276 29.01 1.83 31.00
CA ALA A 276 29.19 1.48 32.41
C ALA A 276 27.83 1.18 33.05
N GLY A 277 27.48 -0.10 33.15
CA GLY A 277 26.29 -0.53 33.88
C GLY A 277 26.25 -2.04 34.08
N PRO A 278 25.61 -2.53 35.15
CA PRO A 278 25.28 -3.94 35.26
C PRO A 278 24.18 -4.23 34.22
N PHE A 279 24.58 -4.82 33.09
CA PHE A 279 23.63 -5.38 32.15
C PHE A 279 23.00 -6.62 32.77
N ILE A 280 21.67 -6.75 32.65
CA ILE A 280 20.91 -7.91 33.12
C ILE A 280 20.54 -8.76 31.90
N ALA A 281 20.63 -10.07 32.04
CA ALA A 281 20.18 -10.99 31.00
C ALA A 281 18.67 -10.82 30.76
N THR A 282 18.31 -10.62 29.50
CA THR A 282 16.93 -10.61 29.04
C THR A 282 16.77 -11.68 27.96
N ARG A 283 15.56 -11.84 27.43
CA ARG A 283 15.33 -12.73 26.29
C ARG A 283 16.06 -12.29 25.00
N TRP A 284 16.52 -11.04 24.91
CA TRP A 284 17.26 -10.50 23.75
C TRP A 284 18.65 -10.00 24.08
N ARG A 285 19.03 -10.07 25.36
CA ARG A 285 20.31 -9.61 25.85
C ARG A 285 21.00 -10.72 26.63
N ARG A 286 22.21 -11.08 26.22
CA ARG A 286 22.96 -12.15 26.88
C ARG A 286 24.44 -11.83 26.89
N GLN A 287 25.10 -12.32 27.93
CA GLN A 287 26.54 -12.19 28.10
C GLN A 287 27.24 -13.33 27.38
N SER A 288 28.35 -13.03 26.71
CA SER A 288 29.30 -14.00 26.18
C SER A 288 30.10 -14.65 27.31
N ARG A 289 30.82 -15.74 27.00
CA ARG A 289 31.68 -16.44 27.98
C ARG A 289 32.75 -15.54 28.59
N ASN A 290 33.30 -14.61 27.81
CA ASN A 290 34.33 -13.67 28.25
C ASN A 290 33.76 -12.34 28.80
N GLY A 291 32.47 -12.30 29.12
CA GLY A 291 31.87 -11.22 29.90
C GLY A 291 31.33 -10.04 29.09
N GLN A 292 31.40 -10.07 27.76
CA GLN A 292 30.84 -9.02 26.90
C GLN A 292 29.33 -9.19 26.74
N TRP A 293 28.60 -8.10 26.65
CA TRP A 293 27.14 -8.13 26.53
C TRP A 293 26.69 -7.77 25.13
N PHE A 294 25.73 -8.53 24.60
CA PHE A 294 25.14 -8.31 23.28
C PHE A 294 23.63 -8.21 23.37
N GLU A 295 23.04 -7.32 22.56
CA GLU A 295 21.60 -7.10 22.47
C GLU A 295 21.14 -7.00 21.02
N LYS A 296 19.97 -7.58 20.72
CA LYS A 296 19.41 -7.62 19.37
C LYS A 296 19.17 -6.22 18.81
N ASP A 297 19.52 -6.00 17.53
CA ASP A 297 19.38 -4.70 16.86
C ASP A 297 17.96 -4.13 17.04
N GLU A 298 17.87 -2.90 17.53
CA GLU A 298 16.78 -2.47 18.41
C GLU A 298 15.54 -1.94 17.68
N ARG A 299 15.64 -1.66 16.37
CA ARG A 299 14.58 -0.95 15.62
C ARG A 299 13.89 -1.78 14.53
N VAL A 300 14.58 -2.72 13.90
CA VAL A 300 14.04 -3.51 12.80
C VAL A 300 14.45 -4.97 12.98
N THR A 301 13.51 -5.88 12.81
CA THR A 301 13.81 -7.32 12.79
C THR A 301 12.85 -8.08 11.89
N ASP A 302 13.11 -9.37 11.68
CA ASP A 302 12.32 -10.25 10.82
C ASP A 302 11.67 -11.39 11.63
N VAL A 303 10.49 -11.87 11.22
CA VAL A 303 9.82 -13.02 11.88
C VAL A 303 10.65 -14.32 11.83
N THR A 304 11.49 -14.50 10.81
CA THR A 304 12.40 -15.65 10.65
C THR A 304 13.47 -15.69 11.75
N HIS A 305 13.83 -14.53 12.29
CA HIS A 305 14.72 -14.42 13.45
C HIS A 305 14.13 -15.01 14.73
N PHE A 306 12.84 -15.35 14.75
CA PHE A 306 12.17 -16.04 15.86
C PHE A 306 11.83 -17.50 15.51
N GLY A 307 12.20 -17.95 14.32
CA GLY A 307 12.01 -19.31 13.84
C GLY A 307 10.74 -19.55 13.01
N ALA A 308 10.15 -18.49 12.48
CA ALA A 308 9.08 -18.59 11.50
C ALA A 308 9.70 -19.02 10.16
N LYS A 309 9.16 -20.06 9.51
CA LYS A 309 9.77 -20.65 8.31
C LYS A 309 9.25 -20.11 6.99
N GLY A 310 8.01 -19.62 6.95
CA GLY A 310 7.37 -19.15 5.72
C GLY A 310 6.97 -20.28 4.75
N ASP A 311 6.96 -21.54 5.18
CA ASP A 311 6.66 -22.73 4.37
C ASP A 311 5.20 -23.23 4.53
N GLY A 312 4.35 -22.45 5.21
CA GLY A 312 2.97 -22.84 5.54
C GLY A 312 2.86 -23.75 6.76
N SER A 313 3.97 -24.14 7.39
CA SER A 313 3.94 -24.85 8.67
C SER A 313 3.55 -23.93 9.82
N ASP A 314 3.10 -24.54 10.92
CA ASP A 314 2.69 -23.82 12.12
C ASP A 314 3.86 -23.00 12.70
N SER A 315 3.71 -21.68 12.57
CA SER A 315 4.65 -20.66 13.00
C SER A 315 4.16 -19.95 14.29
N THR A 316 3.10 -20.44 14.95
CA THR A 316 2.46 -19.77 16.11
C THR A 316 3.46 -19.34 17.16
N ALA A 317 4.32 -20.25 17.65
CA ALA A 317 5.31 -19.93 18.69
C ALA A 317 6.32 -18.85 18.26
N ALA A 318 6.76 -18.89 17.00
CA ALA A 318 7.71 -17.91 16.46
C ALA A 318 7.04 -16.54 16.26
N MET A 319 5.82 -16.52 15.71
CA MET A 319 5.05 -15.29 15.50
C MET A 319 4.70 -14.62 16.84
N LEU A 320 4.30 -15.37 17.86
CA LEU A 320 4.05 -14.83 19.20
C LEU A 320 5.31 -14.23 19.81
N ALA A 321 6.47 -14.87 19.65
CA ALA A 321 7.74 -14.32 20.12
C ALA A 321 8.13 -13.03 19.37
N ALA A 322 7.90 -12.98 18.06
CA ALA A 322 8.14 -11.81 17.22
C ALA A 322 7.26 -10.62 17.62
N PHE A 323 5.97 -10.85 17.83
CA PHE A 323 5.03 -9.82 18.29
C PHE A 323 5.32 -9.38 19.72
N ALA A 324 5.71 -10.31 20.59
CA ALA A 324 6.16 -9.93 21.91
C ALA A 324 7.41 -9.03 21.84
N TRP A 325 8.36 -9.28 20.93
CA TRP A 325 9.51 -8.38 20.71
C TRP A 325 9.06 -7.01 20.19
N LEU A 326 8.13 -6.97 19.24
CA LEU A 326 7.54 -5.74 18.72
C LEU A 326 6.93 -4.89 19.85
N ASN A 327 6.28 -5.54 20.81
CA ASN A 327 5.54 -4.91 21.90
C ASN A 327 6.39 -4.42 23.08
N GLU A 328 7.65 -4.84 23.18
CA GLU A 328 8.51 -4.48 24.32
C GLU A 328 9.02 -3.04 24.29
N ARG A 329 9.04 -2.41 23.12
CA ARG A 329 9.47 -1.03 22.93
C ARG A 329 8.66 -0.38 21.81
N GLU A 330 8.39 0.90 21.98
CA GLU A 330 7.71 1.71 20.97
C GLU A 330 8.58 1.92 19.72
N GLY A 331 7.93 2.12 18.58
CA GLY A 331 8.60 2.48 17.32
C GLY A 331 9.36 1.35 16.63
N ARG A 332 9.20 0.10 17.09
CA ARG A 332 9.81 -1.06 16.46
C ARG A 332 9.11 -1.44 15.15
N THR A 333 9.89 -1.94 14.21
CA THR A 333 9.42 -2.48 12.93
C THR A 333 9.70 -3.98 12.86
N LEU A 334 8.66 -4.76 12.55
CA LEU A 334 8.73 -6.19 12.32
C LEU A 334 8.49 -6.49 10.84
N ASN A 335 9.52 -7.00 10.17
CA ASN A 335 9.47 -7.43 8.79
C ASN A 335 8.89 -8.85 8.71
N VAL A 336 8.02 -9.07 7.72
CA VAL A 336 7.47 -10.36 7.33
C VAL A 336 7.98 -10.65 5.93
N PRO A 337 9.00 -11.50 5.76
CA PRO A 337 9.58 -11.74 4.44
C PRO A 337 8.62 -12.58 3.61
N ARG A 338 8.95 -12.81 2.33
CA ARG A 338 8.18 -13.71 1.48
C ARG A 338 8.02 -15.08 2.12
N GLY A 339 6.78 -15.55 2.20
CA GLY A 339 6.43 -16.84 2.77
C GLY A 339 4.99 -16.92 3.24
N SER A 340 4.57 -18.12 3.61
CA SER A 340 3.30 -18.40 4.27
C SER A 340 3.52 -18.76 5.74
N PHE A 341 2.94 -17.96 6.64
CA PHE A 341 3.09 -18.09 8.07
C PHE A 341 1.73 -18.39 8.70
N VAL A 342 1.54 -19.63 9.13
CA VAL A 342 0.31 -20.05 9.79
C VAL A 342 0.42 -19.81 11.30
N PHE A 343 -0.62 -19.27 11.91
CA PHE A 343 -0.70 -19.03 13.35
C PHE A 343 -2.07 -19.41 13.89
N SER A 344 -2.14 -19.94 15.11
CA SER A 344 -3.40 -20.40 15.74
C SER A 344 -3.77 -19.62 17.01
N GLN A 345 -3.08 -18.52 17.29
CA GLN A 345 -3.39 -17.59 18.38
C GLN A 345 -3.30 -16.15 17.87
N ASP A 346 -4.11 -15.26 18.44
CA ASP A 346 -4.12 -13.85 18.04
C ASP A 346 -2.72 -13.23 18.13
N LEU A 347 -2.30 -12.55 17.07
CA LEU A 347 -1.07 -11.79 17.02
C LEU A 347 -1.39 -10.33 17.32
N ARG A 348 -1.10 -9.89 18.54
CA ARG A 348 -1.52 -8.58 19.04
C ARG A 348 -0.37 -7.57 19.08
N VAL A 349 -0.59 -6.38 18.54
CA VAL A 349 0.29 -5.21 18.66
C VAL A 349 -0.20 -4.35 19.82
N THR A 350 0.65 -4.12 20.82
CA THR A 350 0.31 -3.36 22.03
C THR A 350 1.23 -2.16 22.27
N SER A 351 2.29 -1.97 21.46
CA SER A 351 3.20 -0.82 21.58
C SER A 351 2.84 0.29 20.61
N HIS A 352 3.10 1.54 21.03
CA HIS A 352 2.94 2.70 20.17
C HIS A 352 3.96 2.69 19.03
N PHE A 353 3.59 3.28 17.88
CA PHE A 353 4.43 3.42 16.69
C PHE A 353 4.96 2.10 16.10
N ALA A 354 4.39 0.97 16.51
CA ALA A 354 4.77 -0.33 15.99
C ALA A 354 4.36 -0.49 14.53
N SER A 355 5.29 -0.97 13.71
CA SER A 355 5.08 -1.22 12.29
C SER A 355 5.30 -2.68 11.95
N ILE A 356 4.40 -3.27 11.17
CA ILE A 356 4.57 -4.59 10.58
C ILE A 356 4.59 -4.42 9.07
N ILE A 357 5.69 -4.83 8.44
CA ILE A 357 5.97 -4.56 7.02
C ILE A 357 6.22 -5.88 6.30
N GLY A 358 5.44 -6.17 5.27
CA GLY A 358 5.67 -7.28 4.36
C GLY A 358 6.34 -6.85 3.05
N GLU A 359 6.83 -7.83 2.30
CA GLU A 359 7.42 -7.63 0.97
C GLU A 359 6.36 -7.56 -0.15
N GLY A 360 5.06 -7.62 0.21
CA GLY A 360 3.94 -7.51 -0.71
C GLY A 360 2.77 -8.41 -0.34
N LYS A 361 1.56 -7.98 -0.72
CA LYS A 361 0.26 -8.55 -0.31
C LYS A 361 0.06 -10.03 -0.67
N SER A 362 0.79 -10.57 -1.64
CA SER A 362 0.78 -12.01 -2.01
C SER A 362 2.14 -12.70 -1.78
N ALA A 363 3.15 -11.94 -1.36
CA ALA A 363 4.47 -12.45 -1.03
C ALA A 363 4.54 -12.84 0.45
N SER A 364 4.06 -11.96 1.33
CA SER A 364 4.09 -12.11 2.79
C SER A 364 2.69 -12.46 3.31
N MET A 365 2.40 -13.76 3.47
CA MET A 365 1.08 -14.26 3.82
C MET A 365 0.99 -14.68 5.28
N LEU A 366 0.15 -13.98 6.06
CA LEU A 366 -0.21 -14.34 7.43
C LEU A 366 -1.56 -15.08 7.42
N SER A 367 -1.58 -16.33 7.85
CA SER A 367 -2.76 -17.19 7.79
C SER A 367 -3.24 -17.61 9.19
N GLY A 368 -4.39 -17.07 9.61
CA GLY A 368 -4.95 -17.31 10.93
C GLY A 368 -5.81 -18.56 10.98
N ARG A 369 -5.38 -19.56 11.75
CA ARG A 369 -6.06 -20.84 11.99
C ARG A 369 -7.00 -20.74 13.18
N GLN A 370 -8.12 -21.47 13.13
CA GLN A 370 -9.05 -21.62 14.28
C GLN A 370 -9.56 -20.29 14.87
N GLY A 371 -9.80 -19.27 14.03
CA GLY A 371 -10.30 -17.98 14.51
C GLY A 371 -9.23 -16.97 14.93
N ALA A 372 -7.95 -17.35 14.84
CA ALA A 372 -6.84 -16.45 15.14
C ALA A 372 -6.78 -15.29 14.14
N LYS A 373 -6.47 -14.10 14.63
CA LYS A 373 -6.41 -12.86 13.83
C LYS A 373 -5.23 -11.98 14.20
N ILE A 374 -4.99 -10.95 13.39
CA ILE A 374 -4.06 -9.88 13.74
C ILE A 374 -4.87 -8.82 14.50
N VAL A 375 -4.39 -8.43 15.68
CA VAL A 375 -5.04 -7.41 16.50
C VAL A 375 -4.11 -6.21 16.64
N LEU A 376 -4.53 -5.02 16.20
CA LEU A 376 -3.79 -3.79 16.49
C LEU A 376 -4.49 -3.07 17.64
N GLY A 377 -3.78 -2.89 18.75
CA GLY A 377 -4.30 -2.24 19.94
C GLY A 377 -4.57 -3.18 21.13
N THR A 378 -4.92 -2.59 22.28
CA THR A 378 -5.15 -3.34 23.52
C THR A 378 -6.61 -3.32 23.96
N ALA A 379 -7.06 -4.43 24.54
CA ALA A 379 -8.27 -4.47 25.35
C ALA A 379 -7.88 -4.58 26.82
N ILE A 380 -7.43 -3.50 27.45
CA ILE A 380 -7.48 -3.50 28.92
C ILE A 380 -8.96 -3.36 29.27
N ILE A 381 -9.58 -4.49 29.60
CA ILE A 381 -10.94 -4.54 30.11
C ILE A 381 -10.83 -4.38 31.63
N THR A 382 -11.24 -3.23 32.14
CA THR A 382 -11.20 -2.91 33.58
C THR A 382 -12.47 -3.34 34.31
N GLY A 383 -13.51 -3.72 33.58
CA GLY A 383 -14.77 -4.22 34.13
C GLY A 383 -15.78 -4.51 33.04
N TYR A 384 -17.02 -4.77 33.43
CA TYR A 384 -18.14 -4.89 32.51
C TYR A 384 -19.29 -4.00 33.00
N GLU A 385 -19.93 -3.32 32.07
CA GLU A 385 -21.21 -2.66 32.26
C GLU A 385 -22.28 -3.68 32.69
N PRO A 386 -23.39 -3.24 33.33
CA PRO A 386 -24.48 -4.14 33.76
C PRO A 386 -25.11 -5.00 32.64
N ASP A 387 -24.94 -4.61 31.38
CA ASP A 387 -25.40 -5.36 30.21
C ASP A 387 -24.33 -6.29 29.60
N GLY A 388 -23.22 -6.50 30.32
CA GLY A 388 -22.13 -7.40 29.93
C GLY A 388 -21.16 -6.81 28.92
N ARG A 389 -21.24 -5.52 28.59
CA ARG A 389 -20.26 -4.85 27.72
C ARG A 389 -18.97 -4.52 28.46
N PRO A 390 -17.77 -4.71 27.87
CA PRO A 390 -16.51 -4.42 28.57
C PRO A 390 -16.26 -2.91 28.75
N ILE A 391 -15.92 -2.50 29.97
CA ILE A 391 -15.41 -1.18 30.33
C ILE A 391 -13.92 -1.17 30.02
N ARG A 392 -13.45 -0.11 29.36
CA ARG A 392 -12.07 0.01 28.86
C ARG A 392 -11.56 1.41 29.21
N THR A 393 -10.27 1.54 29.52
CA THR A 393 -9.69 2.84 29.94
C THR A 393 -8.92 3.50 28.79
N ALA A 394 -8.96 4.84 28.75
CA ALA A 394 -8.22 5.65 27.79
C ALA A 394 -6.69 5.44 27.91
N ASP A 395 -6.19 5.16 29.11
CA ASP A 395 -4.76 4.93 29.40
C ASP A 395 -4.17 3.66 28.74
N GLY A 396 -5.00 2.80 28.12
CA GLY A 396 -4.58 1.58 27.42
C GLY A 396 -4.52 1.68 25.89
N LYS A 397 -4.77 2.86 25.32
CA LYS A 397 -4.91 3.02 23.87
C LYS A 397 -3.56 2.93 23.13
N VAL A 398 -3.50 2.22 22.01
CA VAL A 398 -2.28 2.15 21.17
C VAL A 398 -2.30 3.23 20.10
N LEU A 399 -1.18 3.94 19.93
CA LEU A 399 -1.07 5.05 18.99
C LEU A 399 -0.18 4.66 17.81
N PHE A 400 -0.58 5.06 16.60
CA PHE A 400 0.19 4.88 15.36
C PHE A 400 0.58 3.42 15.02
N PRO A 401 -0.26 2.39 15.24
CA PRO A 401 0.07 1.06 14.74
C PRO A 401 -0.03 1.02 13.20
N ARG A 402 0.94 0.37 12.54
CA ARG A 402 0.99 0.27 11.07
C ARG A 402 1.06 -1.18 10.61
N LEU A 403 0.27 -1.50 9.59
CA LEU A 403 0.35 -2.75 8.85
C LEU A 403 0.47 -2.41 7.36
N HIS A 404 1.55 -2.89 6.73
CA HIS A 404 1.89 -2.55 5.36
C HIS A 404 2.32 -3.78 4.55
N GLY A 405 1.83 -3.92 3.32
CA GLY A 405 2.40 -4.87 2.34
C GLY A 405 2.20 -6.35 2.69
N ILE A 406 1.12 -6.72 3.37
CA ILE A 406 0.87 -8.08 3.88
C ILE A 406 -0.47 -8.62 3.42
N GLY A 407 -0.49 -9.92 3.08
CA GLY A 407 -1.72 -10.67 2.89
C GLY A 407 -2.18 -11.34 4.17
N VAL A 408 -3.46 -11.23 4.51
CA VAL A 408 -4.07 -11.81 5.72
C VAL A 408 -5.28 -12.64 5.34
N LYS A 409 -5.24 -13.94 5.63
CA LYS A 409 -6.35 -14.85 5.31
C LYS A 409 -6.65 -15.85 6.42
N PRO A 410 -7.84 -16.47 6.39
CA PRO A 410 -8.09 -17.67 7.18
C PRO A 410 -7.26 -18.87 6.72
N ASP A 411 -6.84 -19.68 7.69
CA ASP A 411 -6.35 -21.05 7.48
C ASP A 411 -7.43 -22.05 7.93
N GLY A 412 -8.27 -22.45 6.97
CA GLY A 412 -9.38 -23.38 7.19
C GLY A 412 -10.77 -22.72 7.20
N ALA A 413 -11.77 -23.49 7.61
CA ALA A 413 -13.20 -23.15 7.49
C ALA A 413 -13.83 -22.64 8.80
N THR A 414 -13.10 -21.81 9.57
CA THR A 414 -13.61 -21.24 10.82
C THR A 414 -14.10 -19.81 10.60
N SER A 415 -15.26 -19.46 11.16
CA SER A 415 -15.74 -18.07 11.15
C SER A 415 -14.80 -17.18 11.95
N GLN A 416 -14.34 -16.08 11.35
CA GLN A 416 -13.33 -15.22 11.98
C GLN A 416 -13.23 -13.83 11.35
N LYS A 417 -12.56 -12.93 12.08
CA LYS A 417 -12.09 -11.64 11.58
C LYS A 417 -10.64 -11.80 11.15
N CYS A 418 -10.23 -11.24 10.02
CA CYS A 418 -8.83 -11.34 9.59
C CYS A 418 -7.95 -10.33 10.36
N ILE A 419 -8.42 -9.09 10.43
CA ILE A 419 -7.75 -7.98 11.13
C ILE A 419 -8.75 -7.34 12.11
N TYR A 420 -8.29 -7.04 13.31
CA TYR A 420 -9.10 -6.38 14.34
C TYR A 420 -8.36 -5.18 14.93
N LEU A 421 -8.90 -3.99 14.70
CA LEU A 421 -8.43 -2.75 15.30
C LEU A 421 -9.18 -2.55 16.62
N GLU A 422 -8.47 -2.46 17.75
CA GLU A 422 -9.09 -2.46 19.08
C GLU A 422 -8.44 -1.45 20.02
N ASN A 423 -9.16 -0.38 20.38
CA ASN A 423 -8.65 0.71 21.23
C ASN A 423 -7.30 1.26 20.72
N CYS A 424 -7.30 1.72 19.47
CA CYS A 424 -6.11 2.30 18.85
C CYS A 424 -6.45 3.54 18.02
N ASP A 425 -5.50 4.47 17.97
CA ASP A 425 -5.63 5.69 17.17
C ASP A 425 -4.51 5.83 16.16
N ASN A 426 -4.78 6.59 15.10
CA ASN A 426 -3.81 6.87 14.04
C ASN A 426 -3.30 5.59 13.36
N ALA A 427 -4.16 4.57 13.28
CA ALA A 427 -3.84 3.31 12.65
C ALA A 427 -3.73 3.48 11.12
N LEU A 428 -2.66 2.96 10.52
CA LEU A 428 -2.51 2.91 9.06
C LEU A 428 -2.49 1.47 8.58
N LEU A 429 -3.48 1.12 7.77
CA LEU A 429 -3.53 -0.13 7.01
C LEU A 429 -3.26 0.22 5.55
N SER A 430 -2.15 -0.26 5.00
CA SER A 430 -1.76 0.09 3.64
C SER A 430 -1.28 -1.10 2.84
N GLU A 431 -1.63 -1.15 1.56
CA GLU A 431 -1.16 -2.21 0.66
C GLU A 431 -1.44 -3.63 1.20
N LEU A 432 -2.66 -3.87 1.66
CA LEU A 432 -3.06 -5.16 2.22
C LEU A 432 -3.96 -5.95 1.27
N ASP A 433 -3.96 -7.28 1.43
CA ASP A 433 -4.89 -8.20 0.78
C ASP A 433 -5.53 -9.09 1.85
N VAL A 434 -6.84 -8.97 2.06
CA VAL A 434 -7.52 -9.46 3.27
C VAL A 434 -8.77 -10.27 2.91
N GLY A 435 -8.97 -11.42 3.55
CA GLY A 435 -10.18 -12.24 3.36
C GLY A 435 -9.95 -13.50 2.52
N PRO A 436 -10.97 -14.34 2.25
CA PRO A 436 -10.65 -15.69 1.88
C PRO A 436 -10.22 -15.82 0.43
N PHE A 437 -9.06 -16.45 0.26
CA PHE A 437 -8.59 -16.97 -1.02
C PHE A 437 -9.20 -18.35 -1.34
N SER A 438 -9.76 -19.04 -0.34
CA SER A 438 -10.62 -20.22 -0.48
C SER A 438 -11.20 -20.59 0.90
N ILE A 439 -12.53 -20.61 1.04
CA ILE A 439 -13.24 -21.17 2.21
C ILE A 439 -14.48 -21.95 1.74
N SER A 440 -14.92 -22.91 2.55
CA SER A 440 -16.20 -23.60 2.37
C SER A 440 -17.39 -22.67 2.67
N ASN A 441 -18.54 -22.92 2.04
CA ASN A 441 -19.76 -22.09 2.03
C ASN A 441 -20.39 -21.70 3.39
N ASN A 442 -19.87 -22.17 4.54
CA ASN A 442 -20.48 -21.96 5.86
C ASN A 442 -19.68 -21.08 6.83
N ALA A 443 -18.41 -20.78 6.56
CA ALA A 443 -17.60 -19.95 7.45
C ALA A 443 -17.93 -18.46 7.22
N ILE A 444 -18.16 -17.70 8.28
CA ILE A 444 -18.41 -16.25 8.21
C ILE A 444 -17.07 -15.53 8.41
N VAL A 445 -16.61 -14.83 7.38
CA VAL A 445 -15.33 -14.14 7.41
C VAL A 445 -15.55 -12.63 7.25
N ASP A 446 -15.06 -11.90 8.25
CA ASP A 446 -14.93 -10.45 8.20
C ASP A 446 -13.49 -10.09 7.82
N GLY A 447 -13.33 -9.04 7.02
CA GLY A 447 -12.03 -8.56 6.58
C GLY A 447 -11.35 -7.81 7.71
N ILE A 448 -11.72 -6.54 7.85
CA ILE A 448 -11.23 -5.66 8.90
C ILE A 448 -12.41 -5.32 9.80
N SER A 449 -12.26 -5.52 11.10
CA SER A 449 -13.23 -5.05 12.09
C SER A 449 -12.59 -4.05 13.03
N THR A 450 -13.36 -3.08 13.50
CA THR A 450 -12.89 -2.08 14.46
C THR A 450 -13.72 -2.13 15.73
N ASN A 451 -13.11 -1.68 16.82
CA ASN A 451 -13.78 -1.41 18.07
C ASN A 451 -13.01 -0.33 18.84
N TRP A 452 -13.64 0.82 19.00
CA TRP A 452 -13.06 1.99 19.67
C TRP A 452 -11.76 2.45 19.02
N VAL A 453 -11.85 3.02 17.82
CA VAL A 453 -10.68 3.46 17.06
C VAL A 453 -10.91 4.84 16.50
N GLN A 454 -9.87 5.66 16.44
CA GLN A 454 -9.96 6.99 15.85
C GLN A 454 -8.81 7.22 14.84
N TRP A 455 -9.02 8.12 13.89
CA TRP A 455 -7.98 8.55 12.94
C TRP A 455 -7.40 7.35 12.17
N THR A 456 -8.28 6.48 11.65
CA THR A 456 -7.85 5.26 10.97
C THR A 456 -7.81 5.48 9.46
N SER A 457 -6.68 5.15 8.84
CA SER A 457 -6.48 5.26 7.39
C SER A 457 -6.34 3.89 6.74
N LEU A 458 -7.08 3.67 5.66
CA LEU A 458 -6.96 2.53 4.76
C LEU A 458 -6.51 3.02 3.39
N GLU A 459 -5.37 2.54 2.90
CA GLU A 459 -4.78 2.97 1.62
C GLU A 459 -4.41 1.76 0.76
N HIS A 460 -4.97 1.63 -0.44
CA HIS A 460 -4.71 0.48 -1.32
C HIS A 460 -4.95 -0.87 -0.65
N VAL A 461 -5.97 -0.96 0.19
CA VAL A 461 -6.38 -2.19 0.85
C VAL A 461 -7.39 -2.93 -0.02
N PHE A 462 -7.09 -4.18 -0.34
CA PHE A 462 -8.01 -5.10 -0.97
C PHE A 462 -8.61 -6.02 0.10
N THR A 463 -9.93 -6.12 0.10
CA THR A 463 -10.66 -7.09 0.89
C THR A 463 -11.56 -7.88 -0.04
N ASN A 464 -11.64 -9.19 0.15
CA ASN A 464 -12.57 -10.05 -0.55
C ASN A 464 -13.09 -11.06 0.44
N VAL A 465 -14.34 -10.92 0.89
CA VAL A 465 -14.92 -11.69 2.00
C VAL A 465 -16.37 -12.09 1.72
N ASN A 466 -17.06 -12.72 2.69
CA ASN A 466 -18.46 -13.11 2.56
C ASN A 466 -19.40 -12.50 3.62
N ASN A 467 -18.90 -11.60 4.47
CA ASN A 467 -19.72 -10.92 5.47
C ASN A 467 -19.49 -9.40 5.50
N PHE A 468 -18.47 -8.92 6.22
CA PHE A 468 -18.12 -7.49 6.22
C PHE A 468 -16.69 -7.27 5.76
N ALA A 469 -16.49 -6.53 4.66
CA ALA A 469 -15.14 -6.17 4.23
C ALA A 469 -14.49 -5.21 5.23
N LEU A 470 -15.23 -4.20 5.67
CA LEU A 470 -14.90 -3.33 6.79
C LEU A 470 -16.10 -3.21 7.75
N ASP A 471 -15.93 -3.64 8.99
CA ASP A 471 -16.93 -3.57 10.05
C ASP A 471 -16.52 -2.55 11.12
N ILE A 472 -17.15 -1.38 11.12
CA ILE A 472 -16.86 -0.30 12.05
C ILE A 472 -17.86 -0.38 13.21
N ASN A 473 -17.38 -0.82 14.37
CA ASN A 473 -18.18 -0.83 15.60
C ASN A 473 -17.75 0.34 16.49
N LEU A 474 -18.73 1.15 16.88
CA LEU A 474 -18.46 2.39 17.57
C LEU A 474 -18.96 2.34 18.99
N LYS A 475 -18.06 2.69 19.90
CA LYS A 475 -18.31 2.78 21.33
C LYS A 475 -17.91 4.18 21.77
N TRP A 476 -18.80 4.87 22.48
CA TRP A 476 -18.39 6.02 23.26
C TRP A 476 -19.21 6.23 24.54
N GLU A 477 -18.55 6.82 25.53
CA GLU A 477 -19.12 7.44 26.73
C GLU A 477 -19.72 8.82 26.35
N THR A 478 -19.93 9.76 27.26
CA THR A 478 -20.71 10.98 26.97
C THR A 478 -19.93 12.12 26.33
N ASP A 479 -18.59 12.09 26.37
CA ASP A 479 -17.76 13.28 26.14
C ASP A 479 -16.58 12.96 25.21
N GLU A 480 -16.64 13.38 23.95
CA GLU A 480 -15.54 13.44 22.94
C GLU A 480 -15.09 12.18 22.18
N ASN A 481 -15.81 11.75 21.13
CA ASN A 481 -15.22 10.86 20.10
C ASN A 481 -15.27 11.49 18.69
N GLU A 482 -14.14 12.00 18.24
CA GLU A 482 -13.87 12.27 16.82
C GLU A 482 -13.49 10.96 16.11
N ASP A 483 -14.46 10.22 15.59
CA ASP A 483 -14.24 8.94 14.91
C ASP A 483 -13.84 9.13 13.44
N HIS A 484 -12.60 9.57 13.20
CA HIS A 484 -12.11 9.88 11.85
C HIS A 484 -11.67 8.64 11.08
N PHE A 485 -12.15 8.51 9.84
CA PHE A 485 -11.73 7.46 8.91
C PHE A 485 -11.42 8.04 7.53
N PHE A 486 -10.29 7.59 6.96
CA PHE A 486 -9.85 7.93 5.62
C PHE A 486 -9.67 6.65 4.82
N ILE A 487 -10.46 6.47 3.76
CA ILE A 487 -10.42 5.29 2.91
C ILE A 487 -10.07 5.75 1.50
N ASN A 488 -8.90 5.37 1.02
CA ASN A 488 -8.35 5.83 -0.24
C ASN A 488 -7.94 4.65 -1.12
N ALA A 489 -8.39 4.65 -2.38
CA ALA A 489 -8.00 3.68 -3.40
C ALA A 489 -8.14 2.21 -2.95
N CYS A 490 -9.18 1.89 -2.19
CA CYS A 490 -9.41 0.54 -1.66
C CYS A 490 -10.35 -0.28 -2.55
N GLN A 491 -10.30 -1.60 -2.40
CA GLN A 491 -11.24 -2.53 -3.02
C GLN A 491 -11.95 -3.31 -1.90
N LEU A 492 -13.22 -3.01 -1.68
CA LEU A 492 -14.01 -3.53 -0.57
C LEU A 492 -15.06 -4.50 -1.05
N TYR A 493 -14.73 -5.79 -1.13
CA TYR A 493 -15.53 -6.77 -1.87
C TYR A 493 -16.20 -7.80 -0.98
N ILE A 494 -17.49 -8.01 -1.26
CA ILE A 494 -18.23 -9.21 -0.86
C ILE A 494 -18.20 -10.20 -2.05
N GLY A 495 -16.99 -10.64 -2.40
CA GLY A 495 -16.76 -11.50 -3.57
C GLY A 495 -16.92 -13.00 -3.29
N LYS A 496 -17.22 -13.39 -2.05
CA LYS A 496 -17.42 -14.79 -1.65
C LYS A 496 -18.85 -15.02 -1.17
N GLN A 497 -19.34 -16.25 -1.35
CA GLN A 497 -20.73 -16.60 -1.09
C GLN A 497 -21.11 -16.29 0.37
N PRO A 498 -22.06 -15.36 0.61
CA PRO A 498 -22.56 -15.08 1.95
C PRO A 498 -23.37 -16.25 2.51
N SER A 499 -23.43 -16.35 3.84
CA SER A 499 -24.28 -17.33 4.51
C SER A 499 -25.77 -16.99 4.33
N ILE A 500 -26.63 -18.02 4.37
CA ILE A 500 -28.08 -17.86 4.21
C ILE A 500 -28.62 -16.91 5.29
N GLY A 501 -29.36 -15.88 4.88
CA GLY A 501 -29.97 -14.89 5.77
C GLY A 501 -29.02 -13.81 6.28
N ALA A 502 -27.73 -13.83 5.89
CA ALA A 502 -26.82 -12.74 6.16
C ALA A 502 -27.21 -11.48 5.38
N ILE A 503 -26.83 -10.33 5.94
CA ILE A 503 -26.92 -9.02 5.27
C ILE A 503 -25.49 -8.49 5.19
N PRO A 504 -24.66 -9.03 4.28
CA PRO A 504 -23.27 -8.62 4.16
C PRO A 504 -23.15 -7.20 3.63
N ALA A 505 -22.05 -6.53 3.97
CA ALA A 505 -21.80 -5.17 3.51
C ALA A 505 -20.31 -4.93 3.24
N CYS A 506 -20.00 -4.19 2.17
CA CYS A 506 -18.61 -3.78 1.91
C CYS A 506 -18.08 -2.94 3.08
N ILE A 507 -18.89 -2.00 3.57
CA ILE A 507 -18.69 -1.30 4.84
C ILE A 507 -19.95 -1.41 5.67
N ARG A 508 -19.84 -1.86 6.92
CA ARG A 508 -20.86 -1.67 7.95
C ARG A 508 -20.39 -0.65 8.96
N ILE A 509 -21.26 0.28 9.31
CA ILE A 509 -21.08 1.25 10.38
C ILE A 509 -22.18 0.98 11.41
N LEU A 510 -21.79 0.49 12.58
CA LEU A 510 -22.71 0.11 13.65
C LEU A 510 -22.62 1.07 14.83
N ARG A 511 -23.76 1.68 15.18
CA ARG A 511 -23.97 2.33 16.48
C ARG A 511 -24.24 1.28 17.56
N GLU A 512 -23.65 1.42 18.75
CA GLU A 512 -24.03 0.57 19.89
C GLU A 512 -25.34 0.99 20.57
N PRO A 513 -26.05 0.06 21.22
CA PRO A 513 -27.27 0.37 21.95
C PRO A 513 -27.06 1.38 23.09
N ASN A 514 -28.04 2.26 23.26
CA ASN A 514 -28.18 3.31 24.26
C ASN A 514 -27.15 4.44 24.18
N ARG A 515 -26.60 4.71 22.99
CA ARG A 515 -25.58 5.75 22.78
C ARG A 515 -26.03 6.81 21.76
N SER A 516 -25.68 8.07 22.01
CA SER A 516 -26.17 9.23 21.25
C SER A 516 -25.08 10.09 20.61
N ALA A 517 -23.83 9.67 20.69
CA ALA A 517 -22.72 10.45 20.14
C ALA A 517 -22.80 10.51 18.60
N PRO A 518 -22.56 11.69 18.00
CA PRO A 518 -22.40 11.82 16.56
C PRO A 518 -21.08 11.22 16.08
N PHE A 519 -21.11 10.72 14.85
CA PHE A 519 -19.97 10.25 14.09
C PHE A 519 -19.43 11.44 13.29
N TRP A 520 -18.10 11.58 13.19
CA TRP A 520 -17.47 12.73 12.55
C TRP A 520 -16.46 12.32 11.50
N ASN A 521 -16.49 12.98 10.34
CA ASN A 521 -15.42 12.97 9.33
C ASN A 521 -15.05 11.58 8.80
N PHE A 522 -15.95 11.05 7.96
CA PHE A 522 -15.73 9.82 7.23
C PHE A 522 -15.50 10.16 5.75
N HIS A 523 -14.30 9.93 5.25
CA HIS A 523 -13.92 10.29 3.89
C HIS A 523 -13.52 9.06 3.09
N ILE A 524 -14.27 8.78 2.02
CA ILE A 524 -13.94 7.75 1.04
C ILE A 524 -13.62 8.42 -0.28
N PHE A 525 -12.46 8.13 -0.86
CA PHE A 525 -12.01 8.77 -2.09
C PHE A 525 -11.05 7.92 -2.92
N GLY A 526 -10.60 8.48 -4.03
CA GLY A 526 -9.47 7.97 -4.82
C GLY A 526 -9.74 6.66 -5.54
N ARG A 527 -10.93 6.51 -6.15
CA ARG A 527 -11.31 5.29 -6.90
C ARG A 527 -11.45 4.06 -6.03
N THR A 528 -11.96 4.26 -4.81
CA THR A 528 -12.38 3.14 -3.97
C THR A 528 -13.54 2.41 -4.65
N HIS A 529 -13.41 1.08 -4.76
CA HIS A 529 -14.35 0.21 -5.45
C HIS A 529 -15.05 -0.70 -4.45
N PHE A 530 -16.38 -0.70 -4.48
CA PHE A 530 -17.28 -1.55 -3.73
C PHE A 530 -17.89 -2.61 -4.65
N LEU A 531 -17.71 -3.89 -4.34
CA LEU A 531 -18.28 -5.00 -5.10
C LEU A 531 -19.22 -5.81 -4.22
N GLY A 532 -20.47 -5.93 -4.66
CA GLY A 532 -21.48 -6.76 -4.02
C GLY A 532 -21.47 -8.20 -4.54
N TRP A 533 -22.15 -9.08 -3.80
CA TRP A 533 -22.40 -10.44 -4.27
C TRP A 533 -23.54 -10.43 -5.28
N LYS A 534 -23.27 -10.84 -6.52
CA LYS A 534 -24.28 -10.92 -7.56
C LYS A 534 -25.07 -12.23 -7.49
N ALA A 535 -26.26 -12.16 -6.91
CA ALA A 535 -27.16 -13.32 -6.80
C ALA A 535 -27.62 -13.89 -8.17
N ALA A 536 -27.68 -13.07 -9.21
CA ALA A 536 -28.13 -13.49 -10.55
C ALA A 536 -27.14 -14.44 -11.25
N ASP A 537 -25.84 -14.27 -11.01
CA ASP A 537 -24.79 -15.13 -11.58
C ASP A 537 -24.49 -16.34 -10.67
N ASN A 538 -24.91 -16.26 -9.40
CA ASN A 538 -24.58 -17.27 -8.39
C ASN A 538 -25.69 -17.38 -7.32
N PRO A 539 -26.80 -18.09 -7.62
CA PRO A 539 -27.97 -18.15 -6.76
C PRO A 539 -27.71 -18.92 -5.47
N VAL A 540 -28.12 -18.37 -4.33
CA VAL A 540 -28.04 -19.03 -3.03
C VAL A 540 -29.35 -19.77 -2.74
N PRO A 541 -29.32 -21.01 -2.20
CA PRO A 541 -30.53 -21.67 -1.70
C PRO A 541 -31.20 -20.81 -0.61
N GLY A 542 -32.40 -20.30 -0.87
CA GLY A 542 -33.14 -19.44 0.07
C GLY A 542 -33.53 -18.06 -0.47
N GLY A 543 -33.10 -17.68 -1.69
CA GLY A 543 -33.48 -16.44 -2.37
C GLY A 543 -32.31 -15.47 -2.57
N PRO A 544 -32.54 -14.33 -3.24
CA PRO A 544 -31.50 -13.32 -3.45
C PRO A 544 -30.98 -12.80 -2.09
N ILE A 545 -29.66 -12.70 -1.95
CA ILE A 545 -29.02 -12.06 -0.80
C ILE A 545 -28.78 -10.60 -1.18
N ASP A 546 -29.37 -9.71 -0.40
CA ASP A 546 -29.13 -8.27 -0.53
C ASP A 546 -27.72 -7.96 0.00
N THR A 547 -26.89 -7.35 -0.83
CA THR A 547 -25.58 -6.83 -0.39
C THR A 547 -25.62 -5.32 -0.32
N SER A 548 -25.01 -4.78 0.73
CA SER A 548 -24.92 -3.33 0.94
C SER A 548 -23.51 -2.85 0.63
N GLY A 549 -23.39 -1.67 0.03
CA GLY A 549 -22.09 -1.05 -0.22
C GLY A 549 -21.64 -0.43 1.07
N ILE A 550 -22.44 0.52 1.55
CA ILE A 550 -22.28 1.13 2.86
C ILE A 550 -23.57 0.95 3.63
N GLN A 551 -23.49 0.17 4.71
CA GLN A 551 -24.60 -0.08 5.62
C GLN A 551 -24.44 0.77 6.88
N LEU A 552 -25.41 1.63 7.14
CA LEU A 552 -25.53 2.40 8.38
C LEU A 552 -26.53 1.69 9.29
N GLN A 553 -26.07 1.19 10.44
CA GLN A 553 -26.87 0.34 11.31
C GLN A 553 -27.01 0.94 12.72
N SER A 554 -28.28 1.06 13.15
CA SER A 554 -28.65 1.47 14.51
C SER A 554 -29.53 0.44 15.21
N PRO A 555 -29.22 0.05 16.46
CA PRO A 555 -30.13 -0.75 17.28
C PRO A 555 -31.39 0.05 17.64
N ASN A 556 -32.54 -0.64 17.68
CA ASN A 556 -33.82 -0.08 18.13
C ASN A 556 -33.88 -0.08 19.66
N ASP A 557 -33.35 0.96 20.29
CA ASP A 557 -33.23 1.10 21.73
C ASP A 557 -34.03 2.27 22.33
N GLY A 558 -34.74 3.05 21.50
CA GLY A 558 -35.49 4.22 21.94
C GLY A 558 -34.62 5.37 22.49
N GLY A 559 -33.29 5.30 22.34
CA GLY A 559 -32.33 6.29 22.82
C GLY A 559 -32.16 7.50 21.90
N ILE A 560 -31.45 8.53 22.38
CA ILE A 560 -31.15 9.77 21.64
C ILE A 560 -30.33 9.46 20.38
N HIS A 561 -30.67 10.16 19.30
CA HIS A 561 -30.23 10.00 17.91
C HIS A 561 -28.71 10.16 17.71
N GLY A 562 -28.05 9.15 17.11
CA GLY A 562 -26.72 9.34 16.53
C GLY A 562 -26.82 10.18 15.25
N THR A 563 -25.90 11.13 15.06
CA THR A 563 -25.78 11.89 13.80
C THR A 563 -24.51 11.48 13.07
N LEU A 564 -24.58 11.08 11.80
CA LEU A 564 -23.42 10.99 10.92
C LEU A 564 -23.13 12.36 10.32
N ALA A 565 -22.05 13.00 10.74
CA ALA A 565 -21.61 14.32 10.29
C ALA A 565 -20.27 14.21 9.53
N GLY A 566 -20.11 14.99 8.47
CA GLY A 566 -18.87 15.01 7.68
C GLY A 566 -18.61 13.72 6.88
N PHE A 567 -19.66 13.02 6.44
CA PHE A 567 -19.49 11.84 5.61
C PHE A 567 -19.47 12.22 4.11
N SER A 568 -18.33 12.01 3.45
CA SER A 568 -18.19 12.18 2.00
C SER A 568 -17.70 10.93 1.28
N ILE A 569 -18.24 10.70 0.08
CA ILE A 569 -17.78 9.71 -0.89
C ILE A 569 -17.45 10.47 -2.18
N ASP A 570 -16.25 10.34 -2.70
CA ASP A 570 -15.82 11.03 -3.92
C ASP A 570 -15.07 10.09 -4.85
N GLU A 571 -15.28 10.23 -6.17
CA GLU A 571 -14.56 9.44 -7.18
C GLU A 571 -14.62 7.91 -6.92
N CYS A 572 -15.75 7.36 -6.48
CA CYS A 572 -15.87 5.93 -6.15
C CYS A 572 -16.67 5.14 -7.19
N PHE A 573 -16.62 3.81 -7.08
CA PHE A 573 -17.40 2.92 -7.94
C PHE A 573 -18.12 1.84 -7.12
N PHE A 574 -19.42 1.69 -7.32
CA PHE A 574 -20.23 0.62 -6.74
C PHE A 574 -20.70 -0.33 -7.85
N GLU A 575 -20.30 -1.60 -7.78
CA GLU A 575 -20.59 -2.65 -8.76
C GLU A 575 -21.38 -3.78 -8.12
N ASP A 576 -22.52 -4.14 -8.73
CA ASP A 576 -23.36 -5.29 -8.35
C ASP A 576 -23.72 -5.33 -6.85
N VAL A 577 -23.80 -4.13 -6.25
CA VAL A 577 -24.25 -3.93 -4.88
C VAL A 577 -25.76 -3.68 -4.90
N THR A 578 -26.53 -4.50 -4.18
CA THR A 578 -27.99 -4.35 -4.14
C THR A 578 -28.41 -2.98 -3.59
N TYR A 579 -27.76 -2.55 -2.51
CA TYR A 579 -27.95 -1.25 -1.89
C TYR A 579 -26.61 -0.53 -1.71
N PRO A 580 -26.12 0.22 -2.73
CA PRO A 580 -24.85 0.93 -2.65
C PRO A 580 -24.74 1.81 -1.41
N ILE A 581 -25.84 2.49 -1.08
CA ILE A 581 -26.03 3.19 0.19
C ILE A 581 -27.27 2.57 0.84
N ASP A 582 -27.08 1.98 2.01
CA ASP A 582 -28.11 1.31 2.80
C ASP A 582 -28.18 1.96 4.18
N MET A 583 -29.14 2.87 4.37
CA MET A 583 -29.43 3.47 5.69
C MET A 583 -30.23 2.52 6.60
N LYS A 584 -29.80 1.25 6.57
CA LYS A 584 -30.41 -0.02 6.97
C LYS A 584 -31.92 -0.09 7.17
N ARG A 585 -32.44 -1.01 6.38
CA ARG A 585 -33.74 -1.68 6.43
C ARG A 585 -33.71 -2.92 7.34
N LYS A 586 -34.79 -3.17 8.10
CA LYS A 586 -35.09 -4.41 8.90
C LYS A 586 -34.56 -4.52 10.35
N LEU A 587 -34.06 -3.47 10.99
CA LEU A 587 -34.10 -3.42 12.46
C LEU A 587 -35.43 -2.77 12.83
N GLY A 588 -36.31 -3.51 13.52
CA GLY A 588 -37.73 -3.14 13.67
C GLY A 588 -37.96 -1.67 14.06
N ASP A 589 -39.01 -1.08 13.50
CA ASP A 589 -39.73 0.17 13.81
C ASP A 589 -39.12 1.24 14.76
N GLY A 590 -37.81 1.51 14.80
CA GLY A 590 -37.30 2.50 15.76
C GLY A 590 -35.89 3.10 15.58
N ALA A 591 -35.16 2.79 14.50
CA ALA A 591 -33.87 3.44 14.25
C ALA A 591 -34.06 4.87 13.72
N ASN A 592 -33.80 5.87 14.55
CA ASN A 592 -33.86 7.30 14.20
C ASN A 592 -32.44 7.89 14.16
N GLU A 593 -31.79 7.92 12.99
CA GLU A 593 -30.47 8.53 12.79
C GLU A 593 -30.53 9.74 11.84
N GLY A 594 -29.87 10.84 12.21
CA GLY A 594 -29.59 11.93 11.30
C GLY A 594 -28.32 11.64 10.52
N CYS A 595 -28.28 11.89 9.22
CA CYS A 595 -27.07 11.71 8.44
C CYS A 595 -26.92 12.85 7.43
N SER A 596 -25.71 13.35 7.28
CA SER A 596 -25.32 14.25 6.20
C SER A 596 -24.29 13.55 5.33
N LEU A 597 -24.75 12.94 4.25
CA LEU A 597 -23.94 12.23 3.27
C LEU A 597 -23.79 13.08 2.02
N LYS A 598 -22.54 13.37 1.63
CA LYS A 598 -22.21 13.96 0.33
C LYS A 598 -21.56 12.91 -0.55
N VAL A 599 -22.08 12.71 -1.74
CA VAL A 599 -21.49 11.84 -2.76
C VAL A 599 -21.19 12.68 -3.99
N SER A 600 -19.95 12.61 -4.47
CA SER A 600 -19.53 13.28 -5.69
C SER A 600 -18.79 12.35 -6.66
N ASN A 601 -18.89 12.61 -7.96
CA ASN A 601 -18.09 11.95 -9.00
C ASN A 601 -18.09 10.41 -8.94
N THR A 602 -19.19 9.82 -8.46
CA THR A 602 -19.27 8.41 -8.10
C THR A 602 -20.19 7.69 -9.07
N THR A 603 -19.80 6.49 -9.49
CA THR A 603 -20.61 5.64 -10.37
C THR A 603 -21.31 4.56 -9.56
N PHE A 604 -22.60 4.41 -9.78
CA PHE A 604 -23.44 3.35 -9.23
C PHE A 604 -23.90 2.43 -10.35
N MET A 605 -23.55 1.14 -10.26
CA MET A 605 -23.97 0.13 -11.22
C MET A 605 -24.85 -0.94 -10.54
N ARG A 606 -26.04 -1.18 -11.11
CA ARG A 606 -26.92 -2.31 -10.77
C ARG A 606 -27.30 -2.41 -9.29
N GLY A 607 -27.98 -1.39 -8.77
CA GLY A 607 -28.54 -1.39 -7.42
C GLY A 607 -29.63 -0.33 -7.23
N ALA A 608 -29.87 0.04 -5.96
CA ALA A 608 -30.70 1.17 -5.57
C ALA A 608 -30.19 1.84 -4.28
N ILE A 609 -30.28 3.17 -4.18
CA ILE A 609 -30.00 3.87 -2.92
C ILE A 609 -31.21 3.70 -2.00
N ALA A 610 -30.97 3.20 -0.78
CA ALA A 610 -32.01 3.01 0.22
C ALA A 610 -31.90 4.07 1.34
N ILE A 611 -32.96 4.87 1.49
CA ILE A 611 -33.06 5.93 2.50
C ILE A 611 -34.23 5.61 3.44
N TRP A 612 -33.94 5.43 4.73
CA TRP A 612 -34.92 5.03 5.75
C TRP A 612 -34.87 6.01 6.92
N GLY A 613 -35.93 6.78 7.14
CA GLY A 613 -36.01 7.73 8.25
C GLY A 613 -37.35 7.65 9.00
N ARG A 614 -37.36 8.01 10.29
CA ARG A 614 -38.60 8.16 11.06
C ARG A 614 -38.58 9.48 11.86
N ASP A 615 -39.75 10.08 12.06
CA ASP A 615 -39.98 11.27 12.89
C ASP A 615 -39.16 12.53 12.49
N SER A 616 -38.43 13.12 13.44
CA SER A 616 -37.66 14.36 13.29
C SER A 616 -36.24 14.15 12.75
N THR A 617 -35.91 12.95 12.25
CA THR A 617 -34.59 12.66 11.70
C THR A 617 -34.33 13.47 10.44
N LYS A 618 -33.19 14.16 10.41
CA LYS A 618 -32.73 14.91 9.24
C LYS A 618 -31.75 14.03 8.48
N GLN A 619 -32.25 13.35 7.45
CA GLN A 619 -31.41 12.67 6.48
C GLN A 619 -31.19 13.58 5.28
N PHE A 620 -29.93 13.87 5.00
CA PHE A 620 -29.49 14.66 3.87
C PHE A 620 -28.51 13.81 3.06
N VAL A 621 -28.87 13.55 1.81
CA VAL A 621 -27.99 12.92 0.82
C VAL A 621 -27.88 13.90 -0.34
N ALA A 622 -26.68 14.41 -0.57
CA ALA A 622 -26.35 15.19 -1.76
C ALA A 622 -25.58 14.31 -2.74
N LEU A 623 -26.06 14.23 -3.98
CA LEU A 623 -25.41 13.50 -5.08
C LEU A 623 -25.01 14.53 -6.12
N ASP A 624 -23.71 14.64 -6.43
CA ASP A 624 -23.14 15.63 -7.35
C ASP A 624 -22.25 14.94 -8.39
N GLY A 625 -22.43 15.21 -9.68
CA GLY A 625 -21.63 14.54 -10.74
C GLY A 625 -21.63 13.00 -10.69
N CYS A 626 -22.70 12.37 -10.17
CA CYS A 626 -22.78 10.92 -10.05
C CYS A 626 -23.39 10.27 -11.30
N GLU A 627 -22.88 9.09 -11.67
CA GLU A 627 -23.38 8.30 -12.79
C GLU A 627 -24.19 7.10 -12.28
N PHE A 628 -25.33 6.83 -12.92
CA PHE A 628 -26.23 5.73 -12.56
C PHE A 628 -26.39 4.80 -13.76
N VAL A 629 -25.79 3.61 -13.69
CA VAL A 629 -25.71 2.65 -14.79
C VAL A 629 -26.52 1.41 -14.45
N ASP A 630 -27.49 1.06 -15.30
CA ASP A 630 -28.27 -0.18 -15.15
C ASP A 630 -28.94 -0.34 -13.75
N MET A 631 -29.30 0.79 -13.14
CA MET A 631 -29.95 0.83 -11.82
C MET A 631 -31.42 0.40 -11.92
N SER A 632 -31.89 -0.40 -10.96
CA SER A 632 -33.32 -0.77 -10.87
C SER A 632 -34.17 0.43 -10.45
N ALA A 633 -33.61 1.26 -9.57
CA ALA A 633 -34.09 2.60 -9.26
C ALA A 633 -32.97 3.46 -8.66
N VAL A 634 -33.06 4.79 -8.80
CA VAL A 634 -32.08 5.69 -8.18
C VAL A 634 -32.27 5.70 -6.67
N VAL A 635 -33.51 5.88 -6.19
CA VAL A 635 -33.87 5.80 -4.76
C VAL A 635 -35.06 4.86 -4.55
N GLU A 636 -34.98 3.96 -3.56
CA GLU A 636 -36.07 3.07 -3.15
C GLU A 636 -36.38 3.13 -1.64
N LYS A 637 -37.63 2.80 -1.31
CA LYS A 637 -38.13 2.56 0.07
C LYS A 637 -37.95 3.75 1.01
N VAL A 638 -38.18 4.94 0.47
CA VAL A 638 -38.32 6.16 1.26
C VAL A 638 -39.50 5.99 2.22
N THR A 639 -39.21 5.71 3.48
CA THR A 639 -40.19 5.75 4.57
C THR A 639 -39.98 7.06 5.31
N LEU A 640 -41.03 7.89 5.41
CA LEU A 640 -41.01 9.16 6.13
C LEU A 640 -42.25 9.20 7.03
N ASN A 641 -42.08 8.90 8.32
CA ASN A 641 -43.16 9.05 9.29
C ASN A 641 -43.18 10.50 9.79
N ALA A 642 -44.01 11.34 9.16
CA ALA A 642 -44.14 12.75 9.55
C ALA A 642 -45.00 12.90 10.81
N GLY A 643 -44.36 13.11 11.96
CA GLY A 643 -45.06 13.64 13.13
C GLY A 643 -45.58 15.07 12.87
N ASN A 644 -46.67 15.46 13.52
CA ASN A 644 -47.41 16.73 13.37
C ASN A 644 -46.59 18.07 13.45
N ARG A 645 -45.28 18.02 13.68
CA ARG A 645 -44.40 19.20 13.83
C ARG A 645 -43.56 19.54 12.60
N ASN A 646 -43.43 18.66 11.60
CA ASN A 646 -42.61 18.92 10.41
C ASN A 646 -43.47 19.11 9.15
N ARG A 647 -43.97 20.34 8.92
CA ARG A 647 -44.88 20.67 7.80
C ARG A 647 -44.18 21.07 6.49
N ARG A 648 -42.85 21.02 6.42
CA ARG A 648 -42.08 21.35 5.20
C ARG A 648 -40.85 20.45 5.11
N HIS A 649 -40.96 19.39 4.32
CA HIS A 649 -39.81 18.61 3.89
C HIS A 649 -39.44 19.08 2.49
N ASN A 650 -38.15 19.37 2.26
CA ASN A 650 -37.67 19.79 0.94
C ASN A 650 -37.84 18.62 -0.03
N THR A 651 -38.52 18.89 -1.13
CA THR A 651 -38.59 18.05 -2.32
C THR A 651 -37.18 17.62 -2.75
N PRO A 652 -36.92 16.36 -3.16
CA PRO A 652 -35.69 16.03 -3.88
C PRO A 652 -35.66 16.87 -5.15
N ILE A 653 -34.65 17.73 -5.25
CA ILE A 653 -34.38 18.51 -6.46
C ILE A 653 -33.43 17.66 -7.30
N PHE A 654 -33.90 17.21 -8.46
CA PHE A 654 -33.06 16.53 -9.45
C PHE A 654 -32.73 17.54 -10.56
N ASP A 655 -31.48 17.99 -10.64
CA ASP A 655 -30.94 18.72 -11.79
C ASP A 655 -30.12 17.70 -12.60
N THR A 656 -30.49 17.44 -13.86
CA THR A 656 -29.95 16.30 -14.62
C THR A 656 -29.61 16.70 -16.06
N GLU A 657 -28.41 16.33 -16.52
CA GLU A 657 -27.97 16.48 -17.90
C GLU A 657 -27.91 15.11 -18.60
N GLY A 658 -28.78 14.87 -19.58
CA GLY A 658 -28.71 13.72 -20.50
C GLY A 658 -29.42 12.44 -20.04
N PHE A 659 -30.31 11.90 -20.88
CA PHE A 659 -31.03 10.64 -20.64
C PHE A 659 -30.74 9.62 -21.74
N PHE A 660 -30.47 8.37 -21.35
CA PHE A 660 -30.48 7.20 -22.23
C PHE A 660 -31.13 5.99 -21.53
N GLY A 661 -32.47 5.93 -21.36
CA GLY A 661 -33.13 4.68 -20.90
C GLY A 661 -34.43 4.79 -20.09
N LYS A 662 -35.03 3.63 -19.74
CA LYS A 662 -36.29 3.45 -18.96
C LYS A 662 -36.03 3.28 -17.44
N HIS A 663 -35.33 4.20 -16.79
CA HIS A 663 -35.04 4.08 -15.34
C HIS A 663 -36.19 4.62 -14.47
N ARG A 664 -36.41 4.00 -13.29
CA ARG A 664 -37.32 4.53 -12.26
C ARG A 664 -36.51 5.41 -11.30
N TYR A 665 -36.90 6.67 -11.13
CA TYR A 665 -36.14 7.60 -10.28
C TYR A 665 -36.47 7.45 -8.79
N VAL A 666 -37.74 7.17 -8.48
CA VAL A 666 -38.21 7.00 -7.09
C VAL A 666 -39.27 5.88 -7.05
N TYR A 667 -39.09 4.90 -6.16
CA TYR A 667 -40.11 3.89 -5.85
C TYR A 667 -40.62 4.08 -4.41
N LEU A 668 -41.93 4.26 -4.24
CA LEU A 668 -42.60 4.58 -2.97
C LEU A 668 -43.57 3.45 -2.60
N ASP A 669 -43.50 2.94 -1.36
CA ASP A 669 -44.31 1.80 -0.92
C ASP A 669 -45.60 2.21 -0.17
N SER A 670 -45.62 3.38 0.52
CA SER A 670 -46.83 4.02 1.07
C SER A 670 -46.50 5.35 1.80
N MET A 671 -47.22 6.45 1.55
CA MET A 671 -47.19 7.64 2.42
C MET A 671 -48.59 8.22 2.61
N GLU A 672 -49.01 8.45 3.85
CA GLU A 672 -50.24 9.19 4.19
C GLU A 672 -49.84 10.60 4.67
N GLY A 673 -50.42 11.67 4.09
CA GLY A 673 -50.26 13.04 4.59
C GLY A 673 -49.05 13.85 4.09
N VAL A 674 -48.29 13.37 3.09
CA VAL A 674 -47.16 14.10 2.48
C VAL A 674 -47.58 14.75 1.17
N THR A 675 -47.24 16.03 0.97
CA THR A 675 -47.46 16.75 -0.29
C THR A 675 -46.11 16.99 -0.97
N TRP A 676 -45.97 16.56 -2.21
CA TRP A 676 -44.78 16.75 -3.04
C TRP A 676 -45.02 17.85 -4.09
N TYR A 677 -43.94 18.43 -4.62
CA TYR A 677 -43.99 19.41 -5.70
C TYR A 677 -42.90 19.12 -6.72
N ALA A 678 -43.22 18.91 -8.00
CA ALA A 678 -42.24 18.94 -9.09
C ALA A 678 -42.08 20.39 -9.58
N GLU A 679 -40.86 20.91 -9.69
CA GLU A 679 -40.59 22.29 -10.09
C GLU A 679 -39.50 22.36 -11.17
N GLY A 680 -39.58 23.35 -12.06
CA GLY A 680 -38.57 23.55 -13.09
C GLY A 680 -38.74 24.85 -13.86
N VAL A 681 -37.81 25.12 -14.78
CA VAL A 681 -37.87 26.27 -15.70
C VAL A 681 -37.78 25.75 -17.14
N ALA A 682 -38.80 26.02 -17.94
CA ALA A 682 -38.82 25.69 -19.36
C ALA A 682 -38.46 26.93 -20.19
N THR A 683 -37.53 26.77 -21.14
CA THR A 683 -37.28 27.77 -22.18
C THR A 683 -38.33 27.60 -23.27
N VAL A 684 -38.98 28.69 -23.67
CA VAL A 684 -40.04 28.68 -24.68
C VAL A 684 -39.49 29.26 -25.98
N THR A 685 -39.67 28.53 -27.08
CA THR A 685 -39.28 29.01 -28.41
C THR A 685 -40.06 30.27 -28.76
N SER A 686 -39.38 31.29 -29.31
CA SER A 686 -40.03 32.52 -29.77
C SER A 686 -41.15 32.20 -30.78
N GLY A 687 -42.32 32.78 -30.58
CA GLY A 687 -43.52 32.51 -31.39
C GLY A 687 -44.36 31.32 -30.94
N ALA A 688 -43.89 30.48 -30.02
CA ALA A 688 -44.65 29.33 -29.55
C ALA A 688 -45.82 29.75 -28.64
N THR A 689 -46.95 29.06 -28.77
CA THR A 689 -48.14 29.22 -27.92
C THR A 689 -48.28 28.12 -26.87
N GLU A 690 -47.36 27.16 -26.86
CA GLU A 690 -47.29 26.11 -25.86
C GLU A 690 -45.86 25.61 -25.65
N VAL A 691 -45.60 25.01 -24.49
CA VAL A 691 -44.36 24.29 -24.20
C VAL A 691 -44.71 22.99 -23.47
N SER A 692 -44.16 21.88 -23.96
CA SER A 692 -44.27 20.59 -23.29
C SER A 692 -43.22 20.49 -22.19
N ILE A 693 -43.64 20.07 -21.00
CA ILE A 693 -42.77 19.73 -19.88
C ILE A 693 -42.86 18.23 -19.61
N SER A 694 -41.74 17.62 -19.26
CA SER A 694 -41.66 16.22 -18.82
C SER A 694 -41.18 16.18 -17.38
N TYR A 695 -41.77 15.31 -16.57
CA TYR A 695 -41.40 15.08 -15.17
C TYR A 695 -41.59 13.60 -14.84
N ALA A 696 -40.62 12.91 -14.24
CA ALA A 696 -40.65 11.46 -14.12
C ALA A 696 -41.26 10.99 -12.79
N LEU A 697 -42.60 10.91 -12.65
CA LEU A 697 -43.25 10.41 -11.44
C LEU A 697 -44.49 9.55 -11.74
N SER A 698 -44.94 8.78 -10.75
CA SER A 698 -46.13 7.92 -10.82
C SER A 698 -47.11 8.34 -9.72
N ALA A 699 -48.00 9.31 -9.99
CA ALA A 699 -49.14 9.57 -9.11
C ALA A 699 -50.26 10.36 -9.81
N GLN A 700 -51.48 10.16 -9.29
CA GLN A 700 -52.79 10.58 -9.80
C GLN A 700 -53.32 11.78 -8.97
N TYR A 701 -53.66 12.89 -9.64
CA TYR A 701 -54.46 14.06 -9.18
C TYR A 701 -53.87 15.12 -8.21
N GLY A 702 -54.18 16.39 -8.53
CA GLY A 702 -54.14 17.59 -7.65
C GLY A 702 -53.10 18.66 -8.01
N TYR A 703 -53.40 19.64 -8.88
CA TYR A 703 -52.44 20.65 -9.38
C TYR A 703 -52.63 22.07 -8.82
N GLU A 704 -51.51 22.78 -8.61
CA GLU A 704 -51.45 24.22 -8.33
C GLU A 704 -50.38 24.84 -9.23
N VAL A 705 -50.76 25.79 -10.08
CA VAL A 705 -49.88 26.43 -11.07
C VAL A 705 -49.32 27.72 -10.49
N VAL A 706 -47.99 27.78 -10.30
CA VAL A 706 -47.27 29.04 -10.07
C VAL A 706 -46.42 29.31 -11.29
N THR A 707 -46.83 30.30 -12.09
CA THR A 707 -46.10 30.73 -13.29
C THR A 707 -45.49 32.10 -13.04
N ASP A 708 -44.18 32.14 -12.77
CA ASP A 708 -43.42 33.38 -12.86
C ASP A 708 -42.95 33.52 -14.32
N LEU A 709 -43.49 34.52 -15.01
CA LEU A 709 -43.08 34.91 -16.35
C LEU A 709 -41.76 35.68 -16.21
N LEU A 710 -40.63 35.05 -16.58
CA LEU A 710 -39.30 35.62 -16.38
C LEU A 710 -38.92 36.68 -17.44
N VAL A 711 -39.87 37.09 -18.28
CA VAL A 711 -39.73 38.21 -19.23
C VAL A 711 -40.64 39.34 -18.77
N PRO A 712 -40.10 40.55 -18.51
CA PRO A 712 -40.94 41.69 -18.18
C PRO A 712 -41.89 41.97 -19.35
N ASN A 713 -43.19 42.01 -19.05
CA ASN A 713 -44.30 42.36 -19.95
C ASN A 713 -44.88 41.25 -20.86
N TRP A 714 -44.58 39.97 -20.63
CA TRP A 714 -45.33 38.88 -21.29
C TRP A 714 -46.67 38.61 -20.59
N ALA A 715 -47.59 39.57 -20.63
CA ALA A 715 -48.91 39.46 -20.00
C ALA A 715 -49.83 38.51 -20.80
N THR A 716 -49.84 37.24 -20.42
CA THR A 716 -50.63 36.19 -21.08
C THR A 716 -51.34 35.31 -20.05
N SER A 717 -52.50 34.75 -20.40
CA SER A 717 -53.09 33.68 -19.59
C SER A 717 -52.25 32.42 -19.75
N VAL A 718 -51.93 31.77 -18.63
CA VAL A 718 -51.18 30.51 -18.63
C VAL A 718 -52.09 29.39 -18.14
N GLY A 719 -52.24 28.35 -18.95
CA GLY A 719 -52.96 27.13 -18.60
C GLY A 719 -52.05 25.91 -18.66
N MET A 720 -52.38 24.86 -17.90
CA MET A 720 -51.76 23.55 -18.04
C MET A 720 -52.82 22.55 -18.50
N ASP A 721 -52.62 21.95 -19.66
CA ASP A 721 -53.50 20.95 -20.25
C ASP A 721 -52.88 19.55 -20.20
N ASN A 722 -53.72 18.53 -19.97
CA ASN A 722 -53.40 17.11 -20.02
C ASN A 722 -52.14 16.69 -19.23
N PRO A 723 -52.06 16.93 -17.91
CA PRO A 723 -51.01 16.32 -17.10
C PRO A 723 -51.19 14.80 -17.11
N THR A 724 -50.24 14.10 -17.72
CA THR A 724 -50.02 12.67 -17.55
C THR A 724 -49.07 12.45 -16.37
N PRO A 725 -48.91 11.21 -15.85
CA PRO A 725 -47.93 10.96 -14.80
C PRO A 725 -46.51 11.44 -15.16
N THR A 726 -46.19 11.52 -16.45
CA THR A 726 -44.84 11.80 -16.94
C THR A 726 -44.65 13.15 -17.63
N SER A 727 -45.72 13.91 -17.89
CA SER A 727 -45.64 15.13 -18.71
C SER A 727 -46.86 16.03 -18.59
N ALA A 728 -46.72 17.32 -18.91
CA ALA A 728 -47.85 18.23 -19.11
C ALA A 728 -47.55 19.22 -20.24
N THR A 729 -48.59 19.82 -20.81
CA THR A 729 -48.43 20.91 -21.78
C THR A 729 -48.85 22.23 -21.14
N ILE A 730 -47.95 23.21 -21.12
CA ILE A 730 -48.26 24.57 -20.68
C ILE A 730 -48.66 25.37 -21.92
N ARG A 731 -49.82 26.02 -21.88
CA ARG A 731 -50.34 26.86 -22.97
C ARG A 731 -50.35 28.33 -22.59
N PHE A 732 -50.10 29.16 -23.58
CA PHE A 732 -50.05 30.61 -23.48
C PHE A 732 -51.17 31.24 -24.32
N GLY A 733 -51.88 32.22 -23.77
CA GLY A 733 -52.91 32.97 -24.49
C GLY A 733 -52.37 33.82 -25.66
N THR A 734 -51.06 34.05 -25.71
CA THR A 734 -50.35 34.83 -26.74
C THR A 734 -48.98 34.25 -27.02
N ALA A 735 -48.49 34.41 -28.25
CA ALA A 735 -47.21 33.88 -28.70
C ALA A 735 -46.03 34.38 -27.83
N ALA A 736 -45.11 33.48 -27.53
CA ALA A 736 -43.97 33.75 -26.65
C ALA A 736 -42.97 34.74 -27.27
N PRO A 737 -42.50 35.75 -26.51
CA PRO A 737 -41.43 36.64 -26.97
C PRO A 737 -40.06 35.94 -26.99
N THR A 738 -39.09 36.55 -27.67
CA THR A 738 -37.71 36.06 -27.68
C THR A 738 -37.14 36.04 -26.26
N GLY A 739 -36.59 34.90 -25.84
CA GLY A 739 -36.04 34.71 -24.49
C GLY A 739 -37.07 34.35 -23.41
N ALA A 740 -38.30 34.01 -23.80
CA ALA A 740 -39.34 33.55 -22.89
C ALA A 740 -38.90 32.34 -22.07
N ARG A 741 -39.04 32.45 -20.74
CA ARG A 741 -38.85 31.36 -19.79
C ARG A 741 -40.03 31.31 -18.83
N VAL A 742 -40.48 30.09 -18.52
CA VAL A 742 -41.59 29.82 -17.62
C VAL A 742 -41.10 28.96 -16.49
N ARG A 743 -41.25 29.46 -15.26
CA ARG A 743 -41.17 28.61 -14.06
C ARG A 743 -42.49 27.87 -13.91
N TRP A 744 -42.42 26.58 -13.59
CA TRP A 744 -43.58 25.73 -13.34
C TRP A 744 -43.40 24.98 -12.02
N ARG A 745 -44.53 24.68 -11.37
CA ARG A 745 -44.65 23.86 -10.17
C ARG A 745 -45.87 22.96 -10.33
N VAL A 746 -45.75 21.68 -9.99
CA VAL A 746 -46.82 20.68 -10.02
C VAL A 746 -46.89 20.03 -8.65
N LYS A 747 -47.98 20.24 -7.92
CA LYS A 747 -48.24 19.54 -6.66
C LYS A 747 -48.62 18.07 -6.93
N ILE A 748 -48.16 17.17 -6.07
CA ILE A 748 -48.38 15.72 -6.14
C ILE A 748 -48.76 15.28 -4.73
N SER A 749 -50.05 14.92 -4.53
CA SER A 749 -50.60 14.50 -3.24
C SER A 749 -50.87 13.01 -3.19
#